data_AF-A0A950IH22-F1
#
_entry.id   AF-A0A950IH22-F1
#
_cell.length_a   1.000
_cell.length_b   1.000
_cell.length_c   1.000
_cell.angle_alpha   90.00
_cell.angle_beta   90.00
_cell.angle_gamma   90.00
#
_symmetry.space_group_name_H-M   'P 1'
#
loop_
_entity.id
_entity.type
_entity.pdbx_description
1 polymer ?
#
loop_
_entity_poly.entity_id
_entity_poly.type
_entity_poly.pdbx_seq_one_letter_code
_entity_poly.pdbx_strand_id
1 'polypeptide(L)'
;MCSVLTAQAEATQIWMVGSPRIDNVVRHAVVDAPDMFAPNAPWQTVAAHTAVVKFTPGNVLMAKDDALREAFGDVKRRGMALALEAGLLTKTDQCQQRSEAYLDSVDTLRRLVDKIHRTGGDLRYIAMDEPFFYGHDYDGPTACHESAAALASRIVANARVVRDVFPQVQIGDIEVVGPNRAHTDELSGWADAYRAAAGVPLAFLHTDVDWSDAAMRNLVPLAAAMRQRNVPFGIIYNADADALTDAAWTQSALDHITFIESVLGLHPDEAIFQTWVRNPTHLLPETQAGTLSNVAYQYLHAAPSLTLARSGDAVAGRLTDAHGAPIANAPVALTAIDANARMGLTDRTLTGTVPAKAASVVVGIRSDLEASCVCDGPATVTVNTIHYREPTTGRTRDVRPGPALMPGVDVAVAATRTLRLTQGTPYAPNLRQFPVTAGVPFTLDVAMRATANAETAGYVTLIFFDAAGTGLGRTMLWFRPSHRDLGSAVTDRTGRFSLALPSDVLYAGGAVRAAYAGSATARPTEMRLAVAGADDPVPVAGPNAKLVWLGPRGDFREALESDAAWNAAAPQWRDAARHVNVVAFSTQFMQAVSDDDLATIVRHLREKHIALGIEALAQNWYHETPCGQGFEGYSDPGSSNGIAAKLMRVGARLDYIRMDGPLASGHYADGARACKSSIPEVARRAQVIIGMYTAAFPNVVVGDAEPFPMISGHAGWQADWAAWLAAFRAATKTPVAFVHLDFNWGDPRLRDPAATVALARSTAAVARANGQQVGIFVNGTGGRNTDAGWMAQARLHADAIAASGIDPDHLLFGSWDPWPTRILPESDPDAVMSLVDYWFRVNR
;
A
#
# COMPACT_ATOMS: atom_id res chain seq x y z
N MET A 1 21.20 -19.48 36.04
CA MET A 1 21.30 -18.01 36.15
C MET A 1 22.11 -17.52 34.96
N CYS A 2 21.44 -17.11 33.88
CA CYS A 2 22.09 -16.44 32.75
C CYS A 2 22.17 -14.95 33.08
N SER A 3 23.35 -14.47 33.46
CA SER A 3 23.62 -13.03 33.53
C SER A 3 23.63 -12.47 32.11
N VAL A 4 22.58 -11.72 31.77
CA VAL A 4 22.59 -10.83 30.61
C VAL A 4 23.52 -9.67 30.96
N LEU A 5 24.72 -9.67 30.37
CA LEU A 5 25.59 -8.50 30.34
C LEU A 5 24.89 -7.44 29.47
N THR A 6 24.26 -6.46 30.10
CA THR A 6 23.86 -5.22 29.42
C THR A 6 25.15 -4.46 29.09
N ALA A 7 25.63 -4.61 27.86
CA ALA A 7 26.66 -3.72 27.32
C ALA A 7 26.12 -2.28 27.39
N GLN A 8 26.89 -1.36 27.97
CA GLN A 8 26.60 0.07 27.84
C GLN A 8 26.67 0.40 26.35
N ALA A 9 25.58 0.92 25.79
CA ALA A 9 25.60 1.46 24.45
C ALA A 9 26.64 2.60 24.40
N GLU A 10 27.64 2.47 23.53
CA GLU A 10 28.55 3.58 23.25
C GLU A 10 27.76 4.74 22.65
N ALA A 11 28.18 5.98 22.94
CA ALA A 11 27.53 7.16 22.39
C ALA A 11 27.76 7.23 20.87
N THR A 12 26.71 7.49 20.10
CA THR A 12 26.77 7.63 18.65
C THR A 12 27.76 8.73 18.24
N GLN A 13 28.66 8.40 17.31
CA GLN A 13 29.62 9.36 16.77
C GLN A 13 28.95 10.28 15.74
N ILE A 14 29.09 11.60 15.89
CA ILE A 14 28.49 12.56 14.96
C ILE A 14 29.47 13.00 13.88
N TRP A 15 29.01 12.95 12.62
CA TRP A 15 29.71 13.46 11.44
C TRP A 15 28.93 14.61 10.82
N MET A 16 29.64 15.68 10.46
CA MET A 16 29.06 16.83 9.77
C MET A 16 29.74 17.05 8.42
N VAL A 17 28.95 17.29 7.38
CA VAL A 17 29.51 17.80 6.12
C VAL A 17 29.95 19.25 6.27
N GLY A 18 31.07 19.62 5.65
CA GLY A 18 31.56 21.01 5.64
C GLY A 18 32.12 21.42 4.28
N SER A 19 32.25 22.74 4.08
CA SER A 19 32.90 23.27 2.88
C SER A 19 33.72 24.52 3.20
N PRO A 20 35.01 24.57 2.83
CA PRO A 20 35.82 25.78 2.91
C PRO A 20 35.28 26.86 1.96
N ARG A 21 35.81 28.08 2.06
CA ARG A 21 35.48 29.16 1.12
C ARG A 21 35.93 28.83 -0.30
N ILE A 22 35.00 28.88 -1.25
CA ILE A 22 35.23 28.63 -2.69
C ILE A 22 34.68 29.82 -3.47
N ASP A 23 35.50 30.43 -4.35
CA ASP A 23 35.13 31.64 -5.08
C ASP A 23 34.06 31.39 -6.18
N ASN A 24 34.00 30.17 -6.70
CA ASN A 24 33.05 29.76 -7.72
C ASN A 24 32.20 28.62 -7.17
N VAL A 25 31.06 28.97 -6.57
CA VAL A 25 30.12 27.99 -6.04
C VAL A 25 29.58 27.13 -7.19
N VAL A 26 30.10 25.91 -7.30
CA VAL A 26 29.49 24.87 -8.14
C VAL A 26 28.23 24.39 -7.41
N ARG A 27 27.20 24.02 -8.19
CA ARG A 27 25.83 23.73 -7.73
C ARG A 27 25.78 22.95 -6.41
N HIS A 28 24.79 23.29 -5.59
CA HIS A 28 24.40 22.62 -4.34
C HIS A 28 25.23 22.94 -3.09
N ALA A 29 26.17 23.89 -3.14
CA ALA A 29 26.80 24.35 -1.91
C ALA A 29 25.81 25.20 -1.08
N VAL A 30 25.69 24.82 0.19
CA VAL A 30 25.00 25.59 1.21
C VAL A 30 25.72 26.94 1.39
N VAL A 31 24.96 28.05 1.33
CA VAL A 31 25.52 29.39 1.08
C VAL A 31 26.49 29.89 2.15
N ASP A 32 26.32 29.42 3.39
CA ASP A 32 27.06 29.79 4.59
C ASP A 32 28.02 28.68 5.07
N ALA A 33 28.25 27.63 4.27
CA ALA A 33 29.16 26.54 4.64
C ALA A 33 30.56 26.96 5.09
N PRO A 34 31.20 27.96 4.43
CA PRO A 34 32.50 28.45 4.89
C PRO A 34 32.47 29.09 6.28
N ASP A 35 31.32 29.66 6.67
CA ASP A 35 31.17 30.37 7.93
C ASP A 35 31.14 29.42 9.13
N MET A 36 30.96 28.11 8.91
CA MET A 36 31.01 27.06 9.94
C MET A 36 32.38 27.00 10.64
N PHE A 37 33.45 27.39 9.95
CA PHE A 37 34.82 27.37 10.47
C PHE A 37 35.23 28.68 11.16
N ALA A 38 34.35 29.67 11.22
CA ALA A 38 34.60 30.85 12.03
C ALA A 38 34.70 30.45 13.52
N PRO A 39 35.62 31.04 14.31
CA PRO A 39 35.80 30.68 15.72
C PRO A 39 34.51 30.75 16.55
N ASN A 40 33.66 31.73 16.25
CA ASN A 40 32.37 32.01 16.89
C ASN A 40 31.16 31.60 16.03
N ALA A 41 31.33 30.68 15.07
CA ALA A 41 30.22 30.17 14.25
C ALA A 41 29.07 29.67 15.14
N PRO A 42 27.80 29.96 14.80
CA PRO A 42 26.64 29.71 15.66
C PRO A 42 26.14 28.25 15.59
N TRP A 43 27.05 27.31 15.85
CA TRP A 43 26.79 25.87 15.97
C TRP A 43 27.64 25.21 17.06
N GLN A 44 27.91 25.94 18.16
CA GLN A 44 28.90 25.53 19.15
C GLN A 44 28.48 24.26 19.90
N THR A 45 27.18 24.03 20.07
CA THR A 45 26.67 22.82 20.74
C THR A 45 26.92 21.59 19.87
N VAL A 46 26.54 21.66 18.60
CA VAL A 46 26.76 20.59 17.63
C VAL A 46 28.25 20.38 17.41
N ALA A 47 29.04 21.44 17.28
CA ALA A 47 30.49 21.35 17.11
C ALA A 47 31.18 20.62 18.28
N ALA A 48 30.72 20.83 19.52
CA ALA A 48 31.27 20.16 20.70
C ALA A 48 30.96 18.65 20.75
N HIS A 49 29.94 18.19 20.01
CA HIS A 49 29.56 16.77 19.91
C HIS A 49 29.95 16.15 18.56
N THR A 50 30.44 16.95 17.62
CA THR A 50 30.90 16.48 16.31
C THR A 50 32.28 15.87 16.47
N ALA A 51 32.44 14.61 16.06
CA ALA A 51 33.73 13.93 16.07
C ALA A 51 34.47 14.12 14.74
N VAL A 52 33.74 14.20 13.62
CA VAL A 52 34.32 14.21 12.28
C VAL A 52 33.68 15.27 11.40
N VAL A 53 34.50 16.01 10.65
CA VAL A 53 34.04 16.89 9.57
C VAL A 53 34.47 16.30 8.23
N LYS A 54 33.52 16.11 7.32
CA LYS A 54 33.71 15.46 6.00
C LYS A 54 33.64 16.47 4.86
N PHE A 55 34.63 16.48 3.98
CA PHE A 55 34.68 17.30 2.76
C PHE A 55 34.57 16.45 1.51
N THR A 56 34.04 17.03 0.42
CA THR A 56 34.02 16.39 -0.91
C THR A 56 35.27 16.77 -1.72
N PRO A 57 35.61 16.04 -2.80
CA PRO A 57 36.82 16.29 -3.58
C PRO A 57 36.78 17.65 -4.27
N GLY A 58 35.60 18.03 -4.78
CA GLY A 58 35.37 19.32 -5.42
C GLY A 58 35.66 20.49 -4.47
N ASN A 59 35.20 20.39 -3.21
CA ASN A 59 35.44 21.42 -2.20
C ASN A 59 36.93 21.66 -1.97
N VAL A 60 37.70 20.58 -1.82
CA VAL A 60 39.15 20.67 -1.60
C VAL A 60 39.87 21.18 -2.84
N LEU A 61 39.55 20.66 -4.02
CA LEU A 61 40.26 21.02 -5.27
C LEU A 61 40.01 22.48 -5.67
N MET A 62 38.79 23.00 -5.46
CA MET A 62 38.40 24.35 -5.87
C MET A 62 38.73 25.43 -4.83
N ALA A 63 38.83 25.08 -3.55
CA ALA A 63 39.17 26.04 -2.51
C ALA A 63 40.61 26.57 -2.67
N LYS A 64 40.85 27.81 -2.25
CA LYS A 64 42.21 28.34 -2.14
C LYS A 64 42.93 27.72 -0.95
N ASP A 65 44.26 27.68 -1.01
CA ASP A 65 45.09 27.08 0.03
C ASP A 65 44.96 27.82 1.39
N ASP A 66 44.66 29.12 1.42
CA ASP A 66 44.39 29.88 2.65
C ASP A 66 43.04 29.51 3.28
N ALA A 67 41.98 29.38 2.48
CA ALA A 67 40.68 28.91 2.94
C ALA A 67 40.73 27.49 3.50
N LEU A 68 41.54 26.60 2.91
CA LEU A 68 41.77 25.25 3.44
C LEU A 68 42.54 25.27 4.77
N ARG A 69 43.57 26.10 4.89
CA ARG A 69 44.31 26.26 6.15
C ARG A 69 43.40 26.75 7.28
N GLU A 70 42.51 27.70 6.98
CA GLU A 70 41.51 28.20 7.93
C GLU A 70 40.58 27.08 8.39
N ALA A 71 39.96 26.36 7.45
CA ALA A 71 39.02 25.30 7.75
C ALA A 71 39.68 24.13 8.52
N PHE A 72 40.84 23.64 8.06
CA PHE A 72 41.58 22.57 8.74
C PHE A 72 42.13 23.00 10.10
N GLY A 73 42.54 24.27 10.22
CA GLY A 73 42.92 24.87 11.49
C GLY A 73 41.78 24.84 12.50
N ASP A 74 40.55 25.16 12.08
CA ASP A 74 39.37 25.13 12.95
C ASP A 74 38.94 23.71 13.33
N VAL A 75 38.95 22.77 12.36
CA VAL A 75 38.72 21.33 12.61
C VAL A 75 39.66 20.83 13.70
N LYS A 76 40.96 21.11 13.57
CA LYS A 76 41.97 20.75 14.57
C LYS A 76 41.75 21.46 15.90
N ARG A 77 41.43 22.76 15.90
CA ARG A 77 41.19 23.57 17.11
C ARG A 77 40.04 23.01 17.95
N ARG A 78 38.98 22.54 17.30
CA ARG A 78 37.80 21.94 17.94
C ARG A 78 37.99 20.45 18.29
N GLY A 79 39.13 19.86 17.95
CA GLY A 79 39.43 18.45 18.23
C GLY A 79 38.67 17.47 17.35
N MET A 80 38.19 17.92 16.18
CA MET A 80 37.47 17.08 15.22
C MET A 80 38.47 16.42 14.26
N ALA A 81 38.14 15.23 13.80
CA ALA A 81 38.89 14.55 12.75
C ALA A 81 38.47 15.07 11.35
N LEU A 82 39.40 15.07 10.41
CA LEU A 82 39.12 15.38 9.01
C LEU A 82 38.83 14.08 8.23
N ALA A 83 37.71 14.07 7.52
CA ALA A 83 37.34 13.04 6.55
C ALA A 83 37.24 13.60 5.13
N LEU A 84 37.48 12.72 4.15
CA LEU A 84 37.26 13.00 2.74
C LEU A 84 36.26 11.97 2.19
N GLU A 85 35.14 12.45 1.67
CA GLU A 85 34.26 11.67 0.80
C GLU A 85 34.86 11.66 -0.60
N ALA A 86 35.16 10.48 -1.15
CA ALA A 86 35.74 10.39 -2.50
C ALA A 86 35.58 9.00 -3.09
N GLY A 87 35.30 8.94 -4.40
CA GLY A 87 35.51 7.72 -5.17
C GLY A 87 36.95 7.22 -5.08
N LEU A 88 37.11 5.91 -4.92
CA LEU A 88 38.42 5.23 -4.98
C LEU A 88 38.53 4.27 -6.16
N LEU A 89 37.57 4.27 -7.09
CA LEU A 89 37.71 3.61 -8.38
C LEU A 89 38.27 4.60 -9.40
N THR A 90 38.94 4.09 -10.43
CA THR A 90 39.47 4.89 -11.54
C THR A 90 38.94 4.36 -12.85
N LYS A 91 38.57 5.22 -13.79
CA LYS A 91 38.09 4.80 -15.11
C LYS A 91 39.12 3.92 -15.83
N THR A 92 38.63 2.93 -16.58
CA THR A 92 39.45 2.05 -17.42
C THR A 92 38.81 1.94 -18.80
N ASP A 93 39.54 1.45 -19.81
CA ASP A 93 38.98 1.21 -21.14
C ASP A 93 37.76 0.25 -21.11
N GLN A 94 37.65 -0.58 -20.08
CA GLN A 94 36.54 -1.52 -19.87
C GLN A 94 35.37 -0.91 -19.07
N CYS A 95 35.63 0.08 -18.22
CA CYS A 95 34.64 0.71 -17.36
C CYS A 95 34.84 2.23 -17.37
N GLN A 96 34.00 2.92 -18.16
CA GLN A 96 34.04 4.37 -18.35
C GLN A 96 32.96 5.09 -17.54
N GLN A 97 32.49 4.46 -16.45
CA GLN A 97 31.44 4.99 -15.58
C GLN A 97 31.78 6.40 -15.10
N ARG A 98 30.77 7.27 -15.11
CA ARG A 98 30.89 8.68 -14.70
C ARG A 98 29.97 8.93 -13.51
N SER A 99 30.38 8.43 -12.36
CA SER A 99 29.75 8.68 -11.07
C SER A 99 30.79 9.11 -10.03
N GLU A 100 30.31 9.48 -8.86
CA GLU A 100 31.04 9.85 -7.65
C GLU A 100 32.03 8.76 -7.20
N ALA A 101 31.72 7.49 -7.44
CA ALA A 101 32.62 6.36 -7.19
C ALA A 101 33.90 6.36 -8.04
N TYR A 102 33.88 7.00 -9.21
CA TYR A 102 34.94 6.92 -10.22
C TYR A 102 35.68 8.24 -10.43
N LEU A 103 36.97 8.22 -10.11
CA LEU A 103 37.91 9.27 -10.48
C LEU A 103 38.36 9.13 -11.95
N ASP A 104 38.70 10.26 -12.57
CA ASP A 104 39.29 10.27 -13.91
C ASP A 104 40.62 9.52 -13.97
N SER A 105 41.45 9.67 -12.93
CA SER A 105 42.72 8.95 -12.81
C SER A 105 43.23 8.96 -11.37
N VAL A 106 44.20 8.08 -11.10
CA VAL A 106 44.90 8.02 -9.80
C VAL A 106 45.67 9.31 -9.50
N ASP A 107 46.10 10.06 -10.52
CA ASP A 107 46.77 11.36 -10.33
C ASP A 107 45.82 12.40 -9.73
N THR A 108 44.52 12.31 -10.02
CA THR A 108 43.53 13.18 -9.39
C THR A 108 43.44 12.91 -7.89
N LEU A 109 43.46 11.64 -7.48
CA LEU A 109 43.52 11.25 -6.07
C LEU A 109 44.81 11.77 -5.42
N ARG A 110 45.96 11.60 -6.07
CA ARG A 110 47.27 12.10 -5.58
C ARG A 110 47.24 13.62 -5.37
N ARG A 111 46.80 14.39 -6.37
CA ARG A 111 46.70 15.86 -6.27
C ARG A 111 45.81 16.30 -5.12
N LEU A 112 44.72 15.58 -4.87
CA LEU A 112 43.78 15.85 -3.80
C LEU A 112 44.43 15.62 -2.42
N VAL A 113 45.03 14.45 -2.18
CA VAL A 113 45.66 14.15 -0.88
C VAL A 113 46.89 15.02 -0.61
N ASP A 114 47.69 15.32 -1.63
CA ASP A 114 48.84 16.24 -1.52
C ASP A 114 48.37 17.67 -1.17
N LYS A 115 47.21 18.09 -1.69
CA LYS A 115 46.61 19.38 -1.36
C LYS A 115 46.19 19.46 0.09
N ILE A 116 45.52 18.42 0.60
CA ILE A 116 45.15 18.35 2.02
C ILE A 116 46.41 18.43 2.89
N HIS A 117 47.44 17.62 2.58
CA HIS A 117 48.67 17.57 3.36
C HIS A 117 49.41 18.91 3.38
N ARG A 118 49.65 19.54 2.21
CA ARG A 118 50.40 20.80 2.13
C ARG A 118 49.67 22.01 2.74
N THR A 119 48.34 21.92 2.88
CA THR A 119 47.52 22.96 3.53
C THR A 119 47.28 22.66 5.02
N GLY A 120 47.98 21.67 5.58
CA GLY A 120 48.00 21.40 7.01
C GLY A 120 46.85 20.52 7.52
N GLY A 121 46.10 19.88 6.62
CA GLY A 121 45.08 18.90 6.98
C GLY A 121 45.71 17.59 7.48
N ASP A 122 45.11 17.00 8.51
CA ASP A 122 45.44 15.67 9.03
C ASP A 122 44.30 14.71 8.69
N LEU A 123 44.38 14.09 7.51
CA LEU A 123 43.31 13.24 7.00
C LEU A 123 43.25 11.93 7.79
N ARG A 124 42.14 11.71 8.50
CA ARG A 124 41.92 10.53 9.34
C ARG A 124 41.05 9.49 8.67
N TYR A 125 40.09 9.91 7.85
CA TYR A 125 39.15 9.02 7.21
C TYR A 125 39.02 9.30 5.71
N ILE A 126 38.88 8.24 4.93
CA ILE A 126 38.21 8.29 3.63
C ILE A 126 36.89 7.53 3.76
N ALA A 127 35.80 8.19 3.38
CA ALA A 127 34.52 7.56 3.12
C ALA A 127 34.43 7.36 1.60
N MET A 128 34.52 6.13 1.14
CA MET A 128 34.35 5.83 -0.29
C MET A 128 32.91 6.14 -0.68
N ASP A 129 32.72 6.75 -1.84
CA ASP A 129 31.40 7.19 -2.29
C ASP A 129 30.82 6.17 -3.29
N GLU A 130 30.05 5.21 -2.78
CA GLU A 130 29.27 4.22 -3.53
C GLU A 130 30.03 3.33 -4.55
N PRO A 131 31.24 2.83 -4.23
CA PRO A 131 31.98 1.97 -5.15
C PRO A 131 31.28 0.64 -5.45
N PHE A 132 30.56 0.04 -4.50
CA PHE A 132 29.84 -1.21 -4.72
C PHE A 132 28.58 -0.95 -5.54
N PHE A 133 27.75 0.02 -5.19
CA PHE A 133 26.55 0.35 -5.98
C PHE A 133 26.89 0.65 -7.45
N TYR A 134 27.76 1.63 -7.73
CA TYR A 134 28.08 1.97 -9.13
C TYR A 134 28.98 0.96 -9.85
N GLY A 135 29.77 0.19 -9.10
CA GLY A 135 30.65 -0.82 -9.66
C GLY A 135 29.94 -2.13 -9.99
N HIS A 136 28.93 -2.50 -9.19
CA HIS A 136 28.31 -3.82 -9.19
C HIS A 136 26.84 -3.79 -9.64
N ASP A 137 26.04 -2.95 -9.00
CA ASP A 137 24.56 -3.04 -9.04
C ASP A 137 23.92 -2.07 -10.03
N TYR A 138 24.51 -0.90 -10.25
CA TYR A 138 23.96 0.13 -11.12
C TYR A 138 23.71 -0.40 -12.54
N ASP A 139 22.45 -0.34 -13.00
CA ASP A 139 22.00 -0.84 -14.31
C ASP A 139 21.93 0.26 -15.40
N GLY A 140 22.54 1.42 -15.18
CA GLY A 140 22.49 2.50 -16.17
C GLY A 140 23.33 2.25 -17.43
N PRO A 141 23.25 3.14 -18.44
CA PRO A 141 23.91 2.94 -19.75
C PRO A 141 25.44 2.76 -19.72
N THR A 142 26.07 3.11 -18.60
CA THR A 142 27.51 3.05 -18.37
C THR A 142 27.90 2.11 -17.22
N ALA A 143 26.99 1.21 -16.84
CA ALA A 143 27.19 0.18 -15.83
C ALA A 143 28.40 -0.72 -16.09
N CYS A 144 29.10 -1.11 -15.02
CA CYS A 144 30.31 -1.94 -15.12
C CYS A 144 30.10 -3.39 -14.64
N HIS A 145 29.17 -3.63 -13.71
CA HIS A 145 28.82 -4.95 -13.16
C HIS A 145 30.02 -5.82 -12.77
N GLU A 146 31.03 -5.21 -12.16
CA GLU A 146 32.21 -5.92 -11.69
C GLU A 146 31.89 -6.73 -10.43
N SER A 147 32.57 -7.86 -10.25
CA SER A 147 32.45 -8.63 -9.00
C SER A 147 32.99 -7.84 -7.80
N ALA A 148 32.43 -8.07 -6.62
CA ALA A 148 32.93 -7.52 -5.35
C ALA A 148 34.46 -7.71 -5.18
N ALA A 149 35.01 -8.89 -5.49
CA ALA A 149 36.45 -9.13 -5.35
C ALA A 149 37.32 -8.25 -6.27
N ALA A 150 36.84 -7.96 -7.49
CA ALA A 150 37.54 -7.11 -8.45
C ALA A 150 37.53 -5.63 -8.00
N LEU A 151 36.36 -5.15 -7.57
CA LEU A 151 36.20 -3.80 -7.03
C LEU A 151 37.10 -3.58 -5.81
N ALA A 152 37.07 -4.50 -4.84
CA ALA A 152 37.90 -4.44 -3.64
C ALA A 152 39.40 -4.39 -3.96
N SER A 153 39.86 -5.20 -4.91
CA SER A 153 41.28 -5.22 -5.31
C SER A 153 41.75 -3.90 -5.90
N ARG A 154 40.91 -3.24 -6.71
CA ARG A 154 41.23 -1.94 -7.33
C ARG A 154 41.23 -0.82 -6.30
N ILE A 155 40.24 -0.81 -5.41
CA ILE A 155 40.17 0.13 -4.29
C ILE A 155 41.43 0.02 -3.43
N VAL A 156 41.87 -1.19 -3.08
CA VAL A 156 43.08 -1.39 -2.27
C VAL A 156 44.34 -0.84 -2.96
N ALA A 157 44.44 -0.96 -4.29
CA ALA A 157 45.54 -0.36 -5.04
C ALA A 157 45.54 1.18 -4.93
N ASN A 158 44.38 1.82 -5.06
CA ASN A 158 44.25 3.26 -4.96
C ASN A 158 44.36 3.78 -3.51
N ALA A 159 43.90 3.01 -2.52
CA ALA A 159 44.04 3.36 -1.09
C ALA A 159 45.51 3.44 -0.64
N ARG A 160 46.43 2.71 -1.30
CA ARG A 160 47.88 2.84 -1.05
C ARG A 160 48.39 4.25 -1.35
N VAL A 161 47.90 4.87 -2.41
CA VAL A 161 48.25 6.24 -2.79
C VAL A 161 47.94 7.21 -1.66
N VAL A 162 46.79 7.04 -1.01
CA VAL A 162 46.39 7.85 0.14
C VAL A 162 47.30 7.56 1.34
N ARG A 163 47.56 6.28 1.64
CA ARG A 163 48.40 5.85 2.77
C ARG A 163 49.88 6.27 2.64
N ASP A 164 50.38 6.49 1.42
CA ASP A 164 51.73 7.04 1.22
C ASP A 164 51.87 8.46 1.82
N VAL A 165 50.77 9.23 1.87
CA VAL A 165 50.74 10.59 2.43
C VAL A 165 50.21 10.59 3.86
N PHE A 166 49.19 9.77 4.13
CA PHE A 166 48.52 9.65 5.42
C PHE A 166 48.52 8.18 5.89
N PRO A 167 49.61 7.68 6.50
CA PRO A 167 49.76 6.26 6.82
C PRO A 167 48.72 5.69 7.80
N GLN A 168 48.10 6.56 8.60
CA GLN A 168 47.08 6.20 9.60
C GLN A 168 45.65 6.37 9.09
N VAL A 169 45.45 6.72 7.81
CA VAL A 169 44.10 6.92 7.27
C VAL A 169 43.30 5.63 7.32
N GLN A 170 42.09 5.74 7.87
CA GLN A 170 41.11 4.68 7.92
C GLN A 170 40.20 4.80 6.69
N ILE A 171 39.82 3.66 6.11
CA ILE A 171 39.00 3.60 4.89
C ILE A 171 37.69 2.93 5.26
N GLY A 172 36.60 3.69 5.20
CA GLY A 172 35.23 3.20 5.29
C GLY A 172 34.50 3.45 3.98
N ASP A 173 33.20 3.19 3.97
CA ASP A 173 32.39 3.18 2.75
C ASP A 173 31.03 3.83 2.97
N ILE A 174 30.44 4.33 1.88
CA ILE A 174 29.07 4.86 1.79
C ILE A 174 28.38 4.07 0.67
N GLU A 175 27.22 3.47 0.95
CA GLU A 175 26.50 2.67 -0.03
C GLU A 175 24.99 2.92 0.02
N VAL A 176 24.33 2.78 -1.13
CA VAL A 176 22.88 2.94 -1.29
C VAL A 176 22.14 1.77 -0.63
N VAL A 177 21.10 2.07 0.15
CA VAL A 177 20.19 1.09 0.74
C VAL A 177 18.77 1.35 0.26
N GLY A 178 18.38 0.58 -0.77
CA GLY A 178 17.06 0.64 -1.38
C GLY A 178 16.07 -0.43 -0.96
N PRO A 179 14.87 -0.44 -1.59
CA PRO A 179 13.80 -1.39 -1.27
C PRO A 179 14.12 -2.84 -1.69
N ASN A 180 15.11 -3.05 -2.57
CA ASN A 180 15.52 -4.37 -3.00
C ASN A 180 16.32 -5.10 -1.91
N ARG A 181 15.66 -6.04 -1.22
CA ARG A 181 16.28 -6.79 -0.13
C ARG A 181 17.47 -7.65 -0.58
N ALA A 182 17.42 -8.23 -1.78
CA ALA A 182 18.50 -9.08 -2.28
C ALA A 182 19.80 -8.27 -2.43
N HIS A 183 19.70 -7.04 -2.94
CA HIS A 183 20.83 -6.12 -3.03
C HIS A 183 21.41 -5.79 -1.65
N THR A 184 20.57 -5.48 -0.65
CA THR A 184 21.05 -5.23 0.72
C THR A 184 21.76 -6.45 1.34
N ASP A 185 21.30 -7.66 1.02
CA ASP A 185 21.97 -8.89 1.47
C ASP A 185 23.35 -9.06 0.79
N GLU A 186 23.49 -8.68 -0.49
CA GLU A 186 24.77 -8.67 -1.21
C GLU A 186 25.75 -7.62 -0.67
N LEU A 187 25.24 -6.43 -0.32
CA LEU A 187 26.02 -5.36 0.34
C LEU A 187 26.64 -5.85 1.66
N SER A 188 25.98 -6.76 2.37
CA SER A 188 26.60 -7.38 3.55
C SER A 188 27.83 -8.23 3.22
N GLY A 189 27.85 -8.87 2.04
CA GLY A 189 28.98 -9.64 1.53
C GLY A 189 30.11 -8.78 0.96
N TRP A 190 29.82 -7.57 0.51
CA TRP A 190 30.82 -6.60 0.04
C TRP A 190 31.89 -6.29 1.11
N ALA A 191 31.47 -6.10 2.37
CA ALA A 191 32.41 -5.88 3.48
C ALA A 191 33.41 -7.05 3.66
N ASP A 192 33.00 -8.29 3.37
CA ASP A 192 33.87 -9.46 3.40
C ASP A 192 34.86 -9.48 2.24
N ALA A 193 34.41 -9.09 1.04
CA ALA A 193 35.28 -8.97 -0.14
C ALA A 193 36.35 -7.89 0.06
N TYR A 194 35.98 -6.72 0.60
CA TYR A 194 36.93 -5.69 0.97
C TYR A 194 37.95 -6.20 2.00
N ARG A 195 37.48 -6.83 3.08
CA ARG A 195 38.37 -7.39 4.11
C ARG A 195 39.36 -8.40 3.54
N ALA A 196 38.91 -9.27 2.64
CA ALA A 196 39.76 -10.26 2.00
C ALA A 196 40.87 -9.62 1.15
N ALA A 197 40.56 -8.52 0.43
CA ALA A 197 41.54 -7.83 -0.40
C ALA A 197 42.47 -6.89 0.40
N ALA A 198 41.93 -6.18 1.39
CA ALA A 198 42.66 -5.18 2.16
C ALA A 198 43.45 -5.76 3.34
N GLY A 199 43.08 -6.97 3.79
CA GLY A 199 43.63 -7.60 5.00
C GLY A 199 43.11 -6.99 6.32
N VAL A 200 42.23 -6.00 6.24
CA VAL A 200 41.58 -5.31 7.37
C VAL A 200 40.13 -5.03 7.01
N PRO A 201 39.19 -5.02 7.98
CA PRO A 201 37.80 -4.65 7.70
C PRO A 201 37.69 -3.19 7.24
N LEU A 202 36.53 -2.84 6.67
CA LEU A 202 36.13 -1.44 6.52
C LEU A 202 36.15 -0.77 7.90
N ALA A 203 36.55 0.50 7.93
CA ALA A 203 36.54 1.29 9.16
C ALA A 203 35.13 1.62 9.64
N PHE A 204 34.18 1.71 8.70
CA PHE A 204 32.75 1.91 8.89
C PHE A 204 32.03 1.59 7.56
N LEU A 205 30.72 1.36 7.64
CA LEU A 205 29.80 1.39 6.50
C LEU A 205 28.69 2.39 6.80
N HIS A 206 28.61 3.47 6.02
CA HIS A 206 27.54 4.45 6.05
C HIS A 206 26.50 4.12 4.98
N THR A 207 25.23 4.38 5.26
CA THR A 207 24.15 4.13 4.29
C THR A 207 23.58 5.44 3.77
N ASP A 208 23.58 5.62 2.45
CA ASP A 208 22.67 6.54 1.77
C ASP A 208 21.33 5.82 1.54
N VAL A 209 20.23 6.38 2.01
CA VAL A 209 18.95 5.66 2.12
C VAL A 209 17.93 6.28 1.18
N ASP A 210 17.27 5.46 0.38
CA ASP A 210 16.25 5.86 -0.59
C ASP A 210 14.93 6.36 0.05
N TRP A 211 14.86 6.35 1.38
CA TRP A 211 13.74 6.75 2.24
C TRP A 211 12.36 6.11 2.02
N SER A 212 12.25 5.06 1.21
CA SER A 212 11.05 4.22 1.24
C SER A 212 10.93 3.45 2.57
N ASP A 213 9.70 3.13 3.01
CA ASP A 213 9.50 2.32 4.24
C ASP A 213 10.24 0.96 4.12
N ALA A 214 10.32 0.39 2.91
CA ALA A 214 11.05 -0.86 2.65
C ALA A 214 12.57 -0.68 2.78
N ALA A 215 13.14 0.37 2.18
CA ALA A 215 14.56 0.72 2.30
C ALA A 215 14.97 0.93 3.77
N MET A 216 14.21 1.71 4.53
CA MET A 216 14.49 1.96 5.95
C MET A 216 14.44 0.67 6.77
N ARG A 217 13.51 -0.26 6.47
CA ARG A 217 13.46 -1.57 7.14
C ARG A 217 14.64 -2.47 6.80
N ASN A 218 15.22 -2.34 5.61
CA ASN A 218 16.42 -3.08 5.20
C ASN A 218 17.67 -2.66 5.99
N LEU A 219 17.67 -1.50 6.67
CA LEU A 219 18.76 -1.09 7.55
C LEU A 219 18.93 -2.01 8.77
N VAL A 220 17.85 -2.56 9.34
CA VAL A 220 17.91 -3.42 10.53
C VAL A 220 18.78 -4.68 10.32
N PRO A 221 18.52 -5.51 9.29
CA PRO A 221 19.37 -6.68 9.02
C PRO A 221 20.79 -6.28 8.58
N LEU A 222 20.96 -5.19 7.83
CA LEU A 222 22.27 -4.71 7.41
C LEU A 222 23.12 -4.28 8.61
N ALA A 223 22.56 -3.51 9.54
CA ALA A 223 23.24 -3.10 10.77
C ALA A 223 23.64 -4.30 11.63
N ALA A 224 22.76 -5.31 11.75
CA ALA A 224 23.11 -6.56 12.43
C ALA A 224 24.27 -7.29 11.73
N ALA A 225 24.28 -7.33 10.40
CA ALA A 225 25.34 -7.95 9.61
C ALA A 225 26.69 -7.21 9.74
N MET A 226 26.69 -5.88 9.80
CA MET A 226 27.91 -5.08 9.99
C MET A 226 28.47 -5.21 11.41
N ARG A 227 27.60 -5.18 12.43
CA ARG A 227 28.01 -5.41 13.83
C ARG A 227 28.65 -6.78 14.03
N GLN A 228 28.11 -7.83 13.41
CA GLN A 228 28.73 -9.17 13.43
C GLN A 228 30.13 -9.20 12.80
N ARG A 229 30.43 -8.26 11.90
CA ARG A 229 31.74 -8.11 11.25
C ARG A 229 32.66 -7.12 12.00
N ASN A 230 32.22 -6.55 13.11
CA ASN A 230 32.88 -5.45 13.82
C ASN A 230 33.16 -4.25 12.90
N VAL A 231 32.20 -3.95 12.01
CA VAL A 231 32.20 -2.74 11.18
C VAL A 231 31.17 -1.78 11.77
N PRO A 232 31.56 -0.59 12.25
CA PRO A 232 30.63 0.46 12.67
C PRO A 232 29.60 0.75 11.58
N PHE A 233 28.33 0.79 11.97
CA PHE A 233 27.21 1.05 11.07
C PHE A 233 26.74 2.50 11.23
N GLY A 234 26.77 3.26 10.14
CA GLY A 234 26.34 4.65 10.12
C GLY A 234 25.19 4.93 9.16
N ILE A 235 24.43 5.99 9.43
CA ILE A 235 23.31 6.43 8.58
C ILE A 235 23.51 7.89 8.22
N ILE A 236 23.39 8.20 6.92
CA ILE A 236 23.30 9.56 6.44
C ILE A 236 21.85 10.03 6.63
N TYR A 237 21.64 11.01 7.50
CA TYR A 237 20.35 11.66 7.69
C TYR A 237 20.22 12.89 6.78
N ASN A 238 19.46 12.70 5.70
CA ASN A 238 18.98 13.73 4.78
C ASN A 238 17.45 13.57 4.58
N ALA A 239 16.88 14.19 3.56
CA ALA A 239 15.43 14.24 3.33
C ALA A 239 14.98 13.50 2.07
N ASP A 240 13.67 13.30 1.95
CA ASP A 240 13.02 12.90 0.71
C ASP A 240 13.38 13.86 -0.45
N ALA A 241 13.47 13.31 -1.66
CA ALA A 241 13.75 14.09 -2.87
C ALA A 241 12.69 15.15 -3.20
N ASP A 242 11.46 15.03 -2.67
CA ASP A 242 10.37 15.98 -2.85
C ASP A 242 10.26 17.02 -1.73
N ALA A 243 11.19 17.05 -0.78
CA ALA A 243 11.29 18.07 0.26
C ALA A 243 11.88 19.39 -0.29
N LEU A 244 11.04 20.14 -1.03
CA LEU A 244 11.47 21.28 -1.86
C LEU A 244 11.73 22.60 -1.11
N THR A 245 11.60 22.64 0.22
CA THR A 245 11.92 23.82 1.05
C THR A 245 12.82 23.43 2.22
N ASP A 246 13.57 24.38 2.77
CA ASP A 246 14.43 24.18 3.95
C ASP A 246 13.68 23.57 5.15
N ALA A 247 12.49 24.10 5.44
CA ALA A 247 11.64 23.58 6.51
C ALA A 247 11.14 22.16 6.22
N ALA A 248 10.69 21.88 5.00
CA ALA A 248 10.25 20.54 4.61
C ALA A 248 11.40 19.53 4.63
N TRP A 249 12.59 19.94 4.18
CA TRP A 249 13.78 19.10 4.15
C TRP A 249 14.22 18.73 5.57
N THR A 250 14.35 19.73 6.45
CA THR A 250 14.77 19.47 7.84
C THR A 250 13.74 18.66 8.61
N GLN A 251 12.45 18.88 8.37
CA GLN A 251 11.40 18.05 8.96
C GLN A 251 11.46 16.60 8.45
N SER A 252 11.63 16.37 7.14
CA SER A 252 11.76 15.02 6.57
C SER A 252 12.97 14.28 7.14
N ALA A 253 14.13 14.95 7.29
CA ALA A 253 15.29 14.35 7.93
C ALA A 253 15.04 13.97 9.41
N LEU A 254 14.31 14.81 10.16
CA LEU A 254 13.91 14.51 11.55
C LEU A 254 12.90 13.36 11.62
N ASP A 255 11.98 13.26 10.66
CA ASP A 255 11.02 12.16 10.55
C ASP A 255 11.77 10.83 10.28
N HIS A 256 12.81 10.83 9.45
CA HIS A 256 13.66 9.66 9.19
C HIS A 256 14.42 9.19 10.44
N ILE A 257 15.07 10.11 11.16
CA ILE A 257 15.72 9.84 12.46
C ILE A 257 14.71 9.17 13.40
N THR A 258 13.53 9.78 13.49
CA THR A 258 12.46 9.38 14.40
C THR A 258 11.95 7.98 14.08
N PHE A 259 11.67 7.69 12.81
CA PHE A 259 11.22 6.37 12.38
C PHE A 259 12.27 5.29 12.64
N ILE A 260 13.52 5.53 12.24
CA ILE A 260 14.61 4.55 12.39
C ILE A 260 14.87 4.24 13.86
N GLU A 261 15.05 5.27 14.70
CA GLU A 261 15.45 5.04 16.09
C GLU A 261 14.28 4.68 17.00
N SER A 262 13.08 5.25 16.78
CA SER A 262 11.92 5.01 17.67
C SER A 262 11.06 3.83 17.23
N VAL A 263 10.85 3.65 15.91
CA VAL A 263 9.95 2.60 15.39
C VAL A 263 10.70 1.33 15.07
N LEU A 264 11.86 1.42 14.41
CA LEU A 264 12.68 0.24 14.09
C LEU A 264 13.59 -0.16 15.26
N GLY A 265 13.79 0.72 16.25
CA GLY A 265 14.69 0.48 17.37
C GLY A 265 16.16 0.35 16.94
N LEU A 266 16.50 0.92 15.78
CA LEU A 266 17.85 0.88 15.23
C LEU A 266 18.57 2.18 15.57
N HIS A 267 19.54 2.11 16.47
CA HIS A 267 20.46 3.22 16.72
C HIS A 267 21.74 3.01 15.89
N PRO A 268 22.19 3.98 15.08
CA PRO A 268 23.46 3.86 14.39
C PRO A 268 24.63 4.08 15.36
N ASP A 269 25.77 3.47 15.03
CA ASP A 269 27.03 3.72 15.72
C ASP A 269 27.58 5.10 15.31
N GLU A 270 27.26 5.55 14.07
CA GLU A 270 27.65 6.85 13.51
C GLU A 270 26.46 7.56 12.84
N ALA A 271 26.19 8.82 13.19
CA ALA A 271 25.14 9.64 12.58
C ALA A 271 25.75 10.76 11.73
N ILE A 272 25.40 10.79 10.45
CA ILE A 272 26.00 11.70 9.46
C ILE A 272 24.95 12.69 8.98
N PHE A 273 25.21 14.00 9.13
CA PHE A 273 24.33 15.04 8.63
C PHE A 273 24.91 15.67 7.37
N GLN A 274 24.25 15.43 6.24
CA GLN A 274 24.74 15.80 4.92
C GLN A 274 23.59 16.11 3.96
N THR A 275 23.88 16.91 2.92
CA THR A 275 22.99 17.11 1.78
C THR A 275 23.80 17.26 0.50
N TRP A 276 23.26 16.77 -0.61
CA TRP A 276 23.70 17.02 -1.99
C TRP A 276 22.59 17.62 -2.84
N VAL A 277 21.39 17.78 -2.25
CA VAL A 277 20.27 18.46 -2.89
C VAL A 277 20.31 19.94 -2.55
N ARG A 278 19.43 20.74 -3.18
CA ARG A 278 19.44 22.20 -3.01
C ARG A 278 19.16 22.67 -1.58
N ASN A 279 18.34 21.92 -0.85
CA ASN A 279 17.92 22.26 0.51
C ASN A 279 18.66 21.37 1.53
N PRO A 280 18.85 21.83 2.78
CA PRO A 280 18.59 23.19 3.22
C PRO A 280 19.56 24.16 2.54
N THR A 281 19.11 25.39 2.29
CA THR A 281 19.96 26.42 1.68
C THR A 281 21.01 26.97 2.65
N HIS A 282 20.87 26.70 3.96
CA HIS A 282 21.73 27.15 5.04
C HIS A 282 22.16 26.00 5.97
N LEU A 283 23.41 26.04 6.43
CA LEU A 283 23.98 25.13 7.42
C LEU A 283 23.75 25.68 8.82
N LEU A 284 23.76 27.00 8.99
CA LEU A 284 23.76 27.70 10.28
C LEU A 284 22.56 28.65 10.41
N PRO A 285 22.18 29.05 11.65
CA PRO A 285 22.68 28.56 12.95
C PRO A 285 21.98 27.27 13.41
N GLU A 286 22.55 26.58 14.40
CA GLU A 286 22.03 25.33 14.96
C GLU A 286 20.67 25.49 15.68
N THR A 287 20.35 26.71 16.09
CA THR A 287 19.11 27.03 16.83
C THR A 287 17.95 27.43 15.93
N GLN A 288 18.12 27.44 14.60
CA GLN A 288 17.10 27.87 13.65
C GLN A 288 16.58 26.70 12.83
N ALA A 289 15.26 26.46 12.87
CA ALA A 289 14.61 25.48 12.00
C ALA A 289 14.88 25.77 10.52
N GLY A 290 15.06 24.72 9.71
CA GLY A 290 15.40 24.84 8.30
C GLY A 290 16.91 24.88 7.99
N THR A 291 17.79 24.80 8.99
CA THR A 291 19.25 24.70 8.77
C THR A 291 19.74 23.26 8.98
N LEU A 292 20.84 22.86 8.33
CA LEU A 292 21.37 21.49 8.51
C LEU A 292 21.86 21.26 9.95
N SER A 293 22.58 22.23 10.55
CA SER A 293 23.04 22.09 11.93
C SER A 293 21.90 22.03 12.93
N ASN A 294 20.71 22.55 12.60
CA ASN A 294 19.54 22.36 13.45
C ASN A 294 19.06 20.91 13.51
N VAL A 295 19.19 20.13 12.43
CA VAL A 295 18.86 18.70 12.46
C VAL A 295 19.79 17.97 13.44
N ALA A 296 21.10 18.23 13.37
CA ALA A 296 22.08 17.69 14.32
C ALA A 296 21.82 18.17 15.76
N TYR A 297 21.46 19.45 15.93
CA TYR A 297 21.13 20.00 17.25
C TYR A 297 19.91 19.31 17.87
N GLN A 298 18.85 19.08 17.08
CA GLN A 298 17.68 18.31 17.52
C GLN A 298 18.03 16.86 17.84
N TYR A 299 18.91 16.23 17.05
CA TYR A 299 19.37 14.86 17.30
C TYR A 299 20.03 14.68 18.68
N LEU A 300 20.76 15.70 19.14
CA LEU A 300 21.45 15.69 20.44
C LEU A 300 20.50 15.80 21.65
N HIS A 301 19.24 16.19 21.45
CA HIS A 301 18.28 16.21 22.55
C HIS A 301 17.91 14.79 23.00
N ALA A 302 17.59 14.65 24.29
CA ALA A 302 17.24 13.36 24.85
C ALA A 302 15.97 12.80 24.20
N ALA A 303 15.98 11.49 23.90
CA ALA A 303 14.87 10.77 23.31
C ALA A 303 13.71 10.62 24.30
N PRO A 304 12.53 11.19 24.03
CA PRO A 304 11.35 10.83 24.80
C PRO A 304 10.89 9.41 24.43
N SER A 305 10.07 8.81 25.30
CA SER A 305 9.41 7.53 25.06
C SER A 305 7.93 7.76 24.77
N LEU A 306 7.46 7.28 23.63
CA LEU A 306 6.05 7.30 23.23
C LEU A 306 5.51 5.87 23.18
N THR A 307 4.44 5.62 23.92
CA THR A 307 3.71 4.35 23.89
C THR A 307 2.37 4.53 23.23
N LEU A 308 1.90 3.51 22.51
CA LEU A 308 0.61 3.51 21.83
C LEU A 308 -0.03 2.12 21.96
N ALA A 309 -1.30 2.09 22.35
CA ALA A 309 -2.08 0.87 22.48
C ALA A 309 -3.52 1.12 22.01
N ARG A 310 -4.17 0.06 21.53
CA ARG A 310 -5.59 0.11 21.18
C ARG A 310 -6.42 -0.06 22.45
N SER A 311 -7.47 0.75 22.58
CA SER A 311 -8.46 0.68 23.65
C SER A 311 -9.85 0.78 23.05
N GLY A 312 -10.41 -0.37 22.64
CA GLY A 312 -11.67 -0.43 21.89
C GLY A 312 -11.54 0.21 20.51
N ASP A 313 -12.37 1.22 20.26
CA ASP A 313 -12.41 2.02 19.02
C ASP A 313 -11.53 3.27 19.10
N ALA A 314 -10.71 3.38 20.14
CA ALA A 314 -9.74 4.45 20.30
C ALA A 314 -8.31 3.90 20.34
N VAL A 315 -7.36 4.79 20.10
CA VAL A 315 -5.96 4.60 20.44
C VAL A 315 -5.62 5.49 21.62
N ALA A 316 -4.89 4.93 22.57
CA ALA A 316 -4.42 5.63 23.75
C ALA A 316 -2.93 5.42 23.90
N GLY A 317 -2.25 6.43 24.45
CA GLY A 317 -0.81 6.39 24.59
C GLY A 317 -0.31 7.20 25.76
N ARG A 318 1.00 7.16 25.94
CA ARG A 318 1.71 7.95 26.95
C ARG A 318 3.04 8.45 26.42
N LEU A 319 3.32 9.72 26.64
CA LEU A 319 4.58 10.39 26.33
C LEU A 319 5.33 10.72 27.63
N THR A 320 6.59 10.28 27.71
CA THR A 320 7.50 10.58 28.82
C THR A 320 8.84 11.06 28.29
N ASP A 321 9.57 11.84 29.09
CA ASP A 321 10.95 12.20 28.78
C ASP A 321 11.90 10.99 28.94
N ALA A 322 13.19 11.21 28.68
CA ALA A 322 14.23 10.19 28.81
C ALA A 322 14.44 9.66 30.24
N HIS A 323 13.89 10.34 31.26
CA HIS A 323 13.91 9.93 32.66
C HIS A 323 12.61 9.26 33.10
N GLY A 324 11.64 9.10 32.18
CA GLY A 324 10.32 8.53 32.46
C GLY A 324 9.33 9.50 33.09
N ALA A 325 9.67 10.78 33.23
CA ALA A 325 8.74 11.80 33.71
C ALA A 325 7.74 12.18 32.61
N PRO A 326 6.47 12.45 32.94
CA PRO A 326 5.46 12.74 31.94
C PRO A 326 5.70 14.09 31.24
N ILE A 327 5.60 14.10 29.91
CA ILE A 327 5.57 15.35 29.14
C ILE A 327 4.10 15.77 28.98
N ALA A 328 3.68 16.80 29.72
CA ALA A 328 2.30 17.30 29.74
C ALA A 328 2.07 18.41 28.72
N ASN A 329 0.82 18.59 28.29
CA ASN A 329 0.38 19.61 27.33
C ASN A 329 1.10 19.55 25.98
N ALA A 330 1.62 18.37 25.61
CA ALA A 330 2.29 18.16 24.34
C ALA A 330 1.28 17.67 23.30
N PRO A 331 1.23 18.30 22.10
CA PRO A 331 0.45 17.77 21.00
C PRO A 331 1.11 16.50 20.43
N VAL A 332 0.31 15.44 20.29
CA VAL A 332 0.68 14.20 19.62
C VAL A 332 -0.21 14.08 18.39
N ALA A 333 0.38 14.16 17.20
CA ALA A 333 -0.33 13.97 15.94
C ALA A 333 -0.58 12.47 15.70
N LEU A 334 -1.76 12.12 15.19
CA LEU A 334 -2.11 10.76 14.85
C LEU A 334 -2.47 10.64 13.37
N THR A 335 -1.92 9.63 12.70
CA THR A 335 -2.13 9.37 11.27
C THR A 335 -2.40 7.88 11.07
N ALA A 336 -3.45 7.55 10.32
CA ALA A 336 -3.67 6.19 9.85
C ALA A 336 -2.88 5.93 8.58
N ILE A 337 -2.23 4.77 8.49
CA ILE A 337 -1.44 4.29 7.36
C ILE A 337 -2.08 2.99 6.87
N ASP A 338 -2.57 3.00 5.64
CA ASP A 338 -3.21 1.85 5.03
C ASP A 338 -2.22 1.03 4.21
N ALA A 339 -1.48 0.18 4.92
CA ALA A 339 -0.52 -0.73 4.31
C ALA A 339 -1.19 -1.76 3.36
N ASN A 340 -2.51 -1.97 3.46
CA ASN A 340 -3.22 -3.02 2.74
C ASN A 340 -4.13 -2.50 1.62
N ALA A 341 -4.11 -1.20 1.32
CA ALA A 341 -5.00 -0.55 0.34
C ALA A 341 -6.51 -0.80 0.62
N ARG A 342 -6.91 -0.88 1.90
CA ARG A 342 -8.29 -1.10 2.36
C ARG A 342 -9.00 0.18 2.80
N MET A 343 -8.28 1.26 3.10
CA MET A 343 -8.87 2.60 3.18
C MET A 343 -9.33 3.03 1.78
N GLY A 344 -10.25 3.99 1.74
CA GLY A 344 -10.69 4.62 0.49
C GLY A 344 -9.52 5.25 -0.28
N LEU A 345 -9.80 5.72 -1.50
CA LEU A 345 -8.82 6.47 -2.28
C LEU A 345 -8.43 7.75 -1.53
N THR A 346 -7.15 8.04 -1.46
CA THR A 346 -6.63 9.31 -0.90
C THR A 346 -6.16 10.20 -2.02
N ASP A 347 -6.61 11.46 -2.00
CA ASP A 347 -6.12 12.48 -2.93
C ASP A 347 -4.65 12.76 -2.67
N ARG A 348 -3.88 12.81 -3.76
CA ARG A 348 -2.48 13.17 -3.76
C ARG A 348 -2.23 14.27 -4.75
N THR A 349 -1.46 15.26 -4.34
CA THR A 349 -1.15 16.41 -5.17
C THR A 349 0.35 16.47 -5.40
N LEU A 350 0.72 16.60 -6.66
CA LEU A 350 2.07 16.97 -7.08
C LEU A 350 2.02 18.39 -7.64
N THR A 351 2.91 19.26 -7.18
CA THR A 351 3.03 20.64 -7.70
C THR A 351 4.42 20.88 -8.28
N GLY A 352 4.52 21.82 -9.22
CA GLY A 352 5.80 22.18 -9.81
C GLY A 352 5.66 23.32 -10.80
N THR A 353 6.72 23.59 -11.56
CA THR A 353 6.73 24.58 -12.64
C THR A 353 6.93 23.86 -13.97
N VAL A 354 6.08 24.17 -14.95
CA VAL A 354 6.24 23.66 -16.31
C VAL A 354 7.59 24.14 -16.86
N PRO A 355 8.46 23.26 -17.42
CA PRO A 355 9.76 23.68 -17.92
C PRO A 355 9.66 24.83 -18.94
N ALA A 356 10.61 25.76 -18.91
CA ALA A 356 10.56 26.99 -19.70
C ALA A 356 10.53 26.79 -21.23
N LYS A 357 10.81 25.59 -21.73
CA LYS A 357 10.75 25.22 -23.15
C LYS A 357 9.63 24.23 -23.48
N ALA A 358 8.84 23.82 -22.50
CA ALA A 358 7.83 22.78 -22.70
C ALA A 358 6.68 23.29 -23.57
N ALA A 359 6.37 22.54 -24.61
CA ALA A 359 5.22 22.75 -25.48
C ALA A 359 4.09 21.77 -25.16
N SER A 360 4.41 20.56 -24.68
CA SER A 360 3.43 19.54 -24.31
C SER A 360 3.85 18.73 -23.09
N VAL A 361 2.89 18.03 -22.50
CA VAL A 361 3.11 17.07 -21.42
C VAL A 361 2.38 15.76 -21.74
N VAL A 362 3.00 14.65 -21.36
CA VAL A 362 2.40 13.31 -21.33
C VAL A 362 2.10 12.94 -19.88
N VAL A 363 0.87 12.54 -19.61
CA VAL A 363 0.49 11.85 -18.36
C VAL A 363 0.62 10.34 -18.58
N GLY A 364 1.34 9.67 -17.71
CA GLY A 364 1.57 8.22 -17.80
C GLY A 364 1.49 7.53 -16.44
N ILE A 365 1.42 6.20 -16.49
CA ILE A 365 1.64 5.33 -15.32
C ILE A 365 2.85 4.45 -15.63
N ARG A 366 3.70 4.23 -14.65
CA ARG A 366 4.89 3.36 -14.72
C ARG A 366 4.87 2.37 -13.57
N SER A 367 5.28 1.14 -13.80
CA SER A 367 5.65 0.19 -12.73
C SER A 367 6.69 -0.80 -13.23
N ASP A 368 7.58 -1.21 -12.34
CA ASP A 368 8.63 -2.20 -12.60
C ASP A 368 9.56 -1.82 -13.77
N LEU A 369 9.87 -0.52 -13.88
CA LEU A 369 10.83 0.07 -14.82
C LEU A 369 11.22 1.48 -14.39
N GLU A 370 12.27 2.06 -15.00
CA GLU A 370 12.65 3.47 -14.79
C GLU A 370 12.85 3.82 -13.29
N ALA A 371 13.69 3.03 -12.60
CA ALA A 371 13.96 3.11 -11.15
C ALA A 371 12.79 2.71 -10.23
N SER A 372 11.65 2.26 -10.78
CA SER A 372 10.64 1.55 -10.00
C SER A 372 10.89 0.05 -10.01
N CYS A 373 10.62 -0.62 -8.89
CA CYS A 373 10.86 -2.05 -8.72
C CYS A 373 9.70 -2.67 -7.92
N VAL A 374 9.07 -3.71 -8.46
CA VAL A 374 8.16 -4.55 -7.67
C VAL A 374 9.03 -5.52 -6.88
N CYS A 375 9.60 -5.02 -5.78
CA CYS A 375 10.74 -5.68 -5.13
C CYS A 375 10.34 -6.87 -4.24
N ASP A 376 9.14 -6.86 -3.65
CA ASP A 376 8.69 -7.93 -2.78
C ASP A 376 7.18 -8.13 -2.79
N GLY A 377 6.75 -9.39 -2.84
CA GLY A 377 5.37 -9.84 -2.71
C GLY A 377 4.37 -9.24 -3.71
N PRO A 378 3.06 -9.57 -3.55
CA PRO A 378 2.01 -8.99 -4.37
C PRO A 378 1.85 -7.49 -4.07
N ALA A 379 1.98 -6.67 -5.10
CA ALA A 379 1.75 -5.23 -5.01
C ALA A 379 0.46 -4.86 -5.76
N THR A 380 -0.38 -4.03 -5.15
CA THR A 380 -1.61 -3.55 -5.79
C THR A 380 -1.71 -2.04 -5.64
N VAL A 381 -2.09 -1.36 -6.73
CA VAL A 381 -2.41 0.07 -6.73
C VAL A 381 -3.77 0.28 -7.37
N THR A 382 -4.57 1.17 -6.79
CA THR A 382 -5.78 1.70 -7.43
C THR A 382 -5.56 3.17 -7.73
N VAL A 383 -5.72 3.57 -8.98
CA VAL A 383 -5.57 4.96 -9.45
C VAL A 383 -6.93 5.43 -9.97
N ASN A 384 -7.36 6.62 -9.57
CA ASN A 384 -8.57 7.27 -10.08
C ASN A 384 -8.24 8.21 -11.26
N THR A 385 -9.20 9.02 -11.66
CA THR A 385 -8.97 10.08 -12.64
C THR A 385 -7.86 11.02 -12.16
N ILE A 386 -6.96 11.35 -13.07
CA ILE A 386 -5.80 12.21 -12.86
C ILE A 386 -6.17 13.62 -13.36
N HIS A 387 -6.08 14.62 -12.49
CA HIS A 387 -6.46 16.00 -12.78
C HIS A 387 -5.21 16.88 -12.86
N TYR A 388 -4.88 17.35 -14.06
CA TYR A 388 -3.81 18.33 -14.27
C TYR A 388 -4.38 19.75 -14.36
N ARG A 389 -3.74 20.72 -13.71
CA ARG A 389 -4.14 22.14 -13.73
C ARG A 389 -2.94 23.08 -13.86
N GLU A 390 -3.10 24.17 -14.61
CA GLU A 390 -2.19 25.34 -14.62
C GLU A 390 -2.96 26.53 -14.03
N PRO A 391 -2.84 26.80 -12.71
CA PRO A 391 -3.68 27.79 -12.04
C PRO A 391 -3.61 29.19 -12.65
N THR A 392 -2.43 29.59 -13.16
CA THR A 392 -2.21 30.91 -13.76
C THR A 392 -2.92 31.09 -15.10
N THR A 393 -3.10 30.02 -15.88
CA THR A 393 -3.73 30.08 -17.22
C THR A 393 -5.17 29.58 -17.22
N GLY A 394 -5.62 28.96 -16.14
CA GLY A 394 -6.91 28.30 -16.04
C GLY A 394 -7.00 26.99 -16.83
N ARG A 395 -5.90 26.49 -17.40
CA ARG A 395 -5.89 25.24 -18.17
C ARG A 395 -6.09 24.04 -17.24
N THR A 396 -7.06 23.20 -17.53
CA THR A 396 -7.32 21.94 -16.80
C THR A 396 -7.45 20.75 -17.75
N ARG A 397 -7.03 19.57 -17.32
CA ARG A 397 -7.16 18.31 -18.06
C ARG A 397 -7.42 17.14 -17.13
N ASP A 398 -8.47 16.39 -17.44
CA ASP A 398 -8.74 15.11 -16.81
C ASP A 398 -8.22 13.97 -17.69
N VAL A 399 -7.49 13.04 -17.07
CA VAL A 399 -6.88 11.89 -17.71
C VAL A 399 -7.30 10.64 -16.95
N ARG A 400 -7.95 9.70 -17.64
CA ARG A 400 -8.39 8.43 -17.04
C ARG A 400 -7.26 7.40 -17.06
N PRO A 401 -7.14 6.52 -16.05
CA PRO A 401 -6.03 5.55 -15.92
C PRO A 401 -6.20 4.29 -16.78
N GLY A 402 -7.31 4.13 -17.51
CA GLY A 402 -7.54 3.07 -18.50
C GLY A 402 -6.83 3.35 -19.83
N PRO A 403 -6.56 2.33 -20.66
CA PRO A 403 -6.14 2.61 -22.03
C PRO A 403 -7.27 3.38 -22.73
N ALA A 404 -6.92 4.24 -23.68
CA ALA A 404 -7.83 4.47 -24.80
C ALA A 404 -8.03 3.09 -25.45
N LEU A 405 -9.14 2.42 -25.15
CA LEU A 405 -9.50 1.19 -25.86
C LEU A 405 -9.50 1.51 -27.35
N MET A 406 -9.16 0.50 -28.15
CA MET A 406 -8.92 0.53 -29.60
C MET A 406 -9.61 1.68 -30.36
N PRO A 407 -8.94 2.31 -31.35
CA PRO A 407 -9.57 3.35 -32.17
C PRO A 407 -10.92 2.85 -32.71
N GLY A 408 -12.01 3.47 -32.25
CA GLY A 408 -13.40 3.12 -32.63
C GLY A 408 -14.31 2.62 -31.51
N VAL A 409 -13.85 2.49 -30.26
CA VAL A 409 -14.71 2.05 -29.14
C VAL A 409 -14.82 3.12 -28.03
N ASP A 410 -15.90 3.90 -28.06
CA ASP A 410 -16.32 4.75 -26.94
C ASP A 410 -16.98 3.90 -25.84
N VAL A 411 -16.19 3.17 -25.06
CA VAL A 411 -16.67 2.66 -23.75
C VAL A 411 -16.54 3.80 -22.75
N ALA A 412 -17.52 3.98 -21.87
CA ALA A 412 -17.35 4.77 -20.67
C ALA A 412 -16.23 4.16 -19.81
N VAL A 413 -14.98 4.55 -20.08
CA VAL A 413 -13.78 4.05 -19.39
C VAL A 413 -13.96 4.34 -17.90
N ALA A 414 -13.85 3.30 -17.06
CA ALA A 414 -13.97 3.42 -15.62
C ALA A 414 -13.10 4.57 -15.11
N ALA A 415 -13.67 5.42 -14.25
CA ALA A 415 -12.95 6.53 -13.61
C ALA A 415 -11.75 6.03 -12.79
N THR A 416 -11.79 4.77 -12.36
CA THR A 416 -10.82 4.12 -11.49
C THR A 416 -10.26 2.85 -12.14
N ARG A 417 -8.97 2.58 -11.90
CA ARG A 417 -8.30 1.36 -12.35
C ARG A 417 -7.45 0.77 -11.23
N THR A 418 -7.65 -0.52 -10.98
CA THR A 418 -6.79 -1.31 -10.11
C THR A 418 -5.75 -2.06 -10.95
N LEU A 419 -4.48 -1.97 -10.58
CA LEU A 419 -3.36 -2.66 -11.18
C LEU A 419 -2.79 -3.64 -10.16
N ARG A 420 -2.68 -4.91 -10.56
CA ARG A 420 -1.86 -5.88 -9.86
C ARG A 420 -0.46 -5.82 -10.46
N LEU A 421 0.51 -5.42 -9.65
CA LEU A 421 1.90 -5.29 -10.05
C LEU A 421 2.62 -6.59 -9.71
N THR A 422 3.41 -7.09 -10.67
CA THR A 422 4.16 -8.34 -10.54
C THR A 422 5.57 -8.08 -11.05
N GLN A 423 6.58 -8.55 -10.34
CA GLN A 423 7.97 -8.45 -10.73
C GLN A 423 8.21 -9.05 -12.13
N GLY A 424 9.05 -8.39 -12.92
CA GLY A 424 9.34 -8.74 -14.31
C GLY A 424 8.21 -8.42 -15.31
N THR A 425 7.16 -7.73 -14.87
CA THR A 425 6.01 -7.39 -15.71
C THR A 425 5.86 -5.87 -15.82
N PRO A 426 6.71 -5.21 -16.64
CA PRO A 426 6.69 -3.76 -16.77
C PRO A 426 5.35 -3.25 -17.29
N TYR A 427 4.88 -2.14 -16.73
CA TYR A 427 3.65 -1.48 -17.16
C TYR A 427 3.91 0.01 -17.37
N ALA A 428 3.80 0.47 -18.61
CA ALA A 428 4.25 1.81 -18.99
C ALA A 428 3.33 2.57 -19.98
N PRO A 429 1.99 2.60 -19.82
CA PRO A 429 1.16 3.32 -20.76
C PRO A 429 1.37 4.84 -20.68
N ASN A 430 1.41 5.47 -21.85
CA ASN A 430 1.13 6.90 -21.98
C ASN A 430 -0.38 7.06 -22.11
N LEU A 431 -1.00 7.70 -21.12
CA LEU A 431 -2.46 7.82 -21.05
C LEU A 431 -2.98 8.94 -21.95
N ARG A 432 -2.33 10.11 -21.91
CA ARG A 432 -2.71 11.27 -22.72
C ARG A 432 -1.57 12.25 -22.88
N GLN A 433 -1.45 12.84 -24.06
CA GLN A 433 -0.58 13.99 -24.34
C GLN A 433 -1.42 15.23 -24.64
N PHE A 434 -1.00 16.40 -24.15
CA PHE A 434 -1.69 17.67 -24.43
C PHE A 434 -0.73 18.86 -24.30
N PRO A 435 -1.04 20.03 -24.91
CA PRO A 435 -0.20 21.21 -24.81
C PRO A 435 -0.18 21.77 -23.38
N VAL A 436 0.94 22.38 -22.97
CA VAL A 436 1.13 23.09 -21.68
C VAL A 436 1.59 24.53 -21.89
N THR A 437 1.63 25.34 -20.83
CA THR A 437 2.19 26.70 -20.88
C THR A 437 3.55 26.73 -20.21
N ALA A 438 4.61 27.05 -20.95
CA ALA A 438 5.97 27.08 -20.41
C ALA A 438 6.12 28.07 -19.23
N GLY A 439 6.84 27.66 -18.18
CA GLY A 439 7.23 28.52 -17.06
C GLY A 439 6.14 28.80 -16.02
N VAL A 440 4.91 28.30 -16.20
CA VAL A 440 3.82 28.51 -15.22
C VAL A 440 3.79 27.38 -14.18
N PRO A 441 3.29 27.64 -12.96
CA PRO A 441 3.05 26.57 -11.99
C PRO A 441 1.98 25.60 -12.48
N PHE A 442 2.12 24.32 -12.12
CA PHE A 442 1.11 23.28 -12.34
C PHE A 442 0.76 22.56 -11.03
N THR A 443 -0.44 21.97 -10.99
CA THR A 443 -0.82 20.93 -10.03
C THR A 443 -1.27 19.67 -10.76
N LEU A 444 -1.02 18.51 -10.15
CA LEU A 444 -1.48 17.20 -10.57
C LEU A 444 -2.13 16.51 -9.37
N ASP A 445 -3.45 16.39 -9.39
CA ASP A 445 -4.23 15.75 -8.33
C ASP A 445 -4.65 14.34 -8.77
N VAL A 446 -4.38 13.35 -7.93
CA VAL A 446 -4.69 11.94 -8.20
C VAL A 446 -5.22 11.28 -6.95
N ALA A 447 -6.47 10.83 -6.96
CA ALA A 447 -6.97 9.94 -5.92
C ALA A 447 -6.39 8.54 -6.15
N MET A 448 -5.57 8.05 -5.22
CA MET A 448 -4.97 6.72 -5.31
C MET A 448 -4.85 6.05 -3.96
N ARG A 449 -4.72 4.72 -3.98
CA ARG A 449 -4.29 3.91 -2.84
C ARG A 449 -3.36 2.82 -3.32
N ALA A 450 -2.39 2.44 -2.51
CA ALA A 450 -1.44 1.39 -2.84
C ALA A 450 -1.15 0.54 -1.61
N THR A 451 -0.85 -0.74 -1.80
CA THR A 451 -0.33 -1.59 -0.72
C THR A 451 1.07 -1.12 -0.33
N ALA A 452 1.56 -1.47 0.86
CA ALA A 452 2.94 -1.22 1.28
C ALA A 452 3.96 -1.77 0.27
N ASN A 453 3.73 -2.97 -0.25
CA ASN A 453 4.60 -3.57 -1.26
C ASN A 453 4.56 -2.85 -2.62
N ALA A 454 3.56 -1.99 -2.86
CA ALA A 454 3.49 -1.18 -4.06
C ALA A 454 4.27 0.14 -3.90
N GLU A 455 4.82 0.41 -2.72
CA GLU A 455 5.67 1.56 -2.48
C GLU A 455 6.89 1.50 -3.39
N THR A 456 7.13 2.55 -4.17
CA THR A 456 8.19 2.60 -5.21
C THR A 456 8.08 1.54 -6.32
N ALA A 457 7.08 0.66 -6.29
CA ALA A 457 6.81 -0.31 -7.35
C ALA A 457 6.35 0.35 -8.66
N GLY A 458 5.94 1.62 -8.59
CA GLY A 458 5.58 2.43 -9.73
C GLY A 458 5.12 3.83 -9.33
N TYR A 459 4.69 4.59 -10.32
CA TYR A 459 4.30 5.99 -10.14
C TYR A 459 3.35 6.48 -11.24
N VAL A 460 2.61 7.55 -10.93
CA VAL A 460 1.98 8.41 -11.94
C VAL A 460 3.00 9.47 -12.36
N THR A 461 3.13 9.78 -13.65
CA THR A 461 4.16 10.72 -14.12
C THR A 461 3.65 11.77 -15.10
N LEU A 462 4.30 12.94 -15.04
CA LEU A 462 4.30 13.95 -16.09
C LEU A 462 5.65 13.92 -16.81
N ILE A 463 5.63 13.80 -18.14
CA ILE A 463 6.81 13.90 -18.99
C ILE A 463 6.64 15.10 -19.90
N PHE A 464 7.50 16.11 -19.76
CA PHE A 464 7.42 17.35 -20.54
C PHE A 464 8.25 17.24 -21.82
N PHE A 465 7.72 17.76 -22.92
CA PHE A 465 8.38 17.79 -24.21
C PHE A 465 8.42 19.20 -24.77
N ASP A 466 9.51 19.56 -25.45
CA ASP A 466 9.57 20.79 -26.24
C ASP A 466 8.77 20.68 -27.55
N ALA A 467 8.78 21.74 -28.36
CA ALA A 467 8.08 21.78 -29.64
C ALA A 467 8.65 20.79 -30.68
N ALA A 468 9.87 20.30 -30.50
CA ALA A 468 10.51 19.30 -31.36
C ALA A 468 10.25 17.85 -30.88
N GLY A 469 9.56 17.67 -29.75
CA GLY A 469 9.33 16.35 -29.15
C GLY A 469 10.49 15.85 -28.30
N THR A 470 11.45 16.71 -27.94
CA THR A 470 12.56 16.36 -27.04
C THR A 470 12.08 16.36 -25.59
N GLY A 471 12.36 15.29 -24.84
CA GLY A 471 12.06 15.23 -23.41
C GLY A 471 12.84 16.27 -22.62
N LEU A 472 12.14 17.12 -21.87
CA LEU A 472 12.72 18.19 -21.04
C LEU A 472 12.87 17.80 -19.57
N GLY A 473 12.20 16.74 -19.15
CA GLY A 473 12.19 16.28 -17.78
C GLY A 473 10.93 15.51 -17.46
N ARG A 474 10.96 14.84 -16.31
CA ARG A 474 9.83 14.09 -15.76
C ARG A 474 9.63 14.43 -14.30
N THR A 475 8.40 14.32 -13.84
CA THR A 475 8.05 14.40 -12.42
C THR A 475 7.21 13.19 -12.07
N MET A 476 7.42 12.64 -10.87
CA MET A 476 6.85 11.36 -10.44
C MET A 476 6.02 11.57 -9.19
N LEU A 477 4.85 10.94 -9.15
CA LEU A 477 4.01 10.80 -7.98
C LEU A 477 3.96 9.30 -7.65
N TRP A 478 4.83 8.90 -6.72
CA TRP A 478 5.04 7.50 -6.37
C TRP A 478 3.79 6.86 -5.76
N PHE A 479 3.61 5.58 -6.08
CA PHE A 479 2.72 4.73 -5.31
C PHE A 479 3.30 4.64 -3.88
N ARG A 480 2.46 4.91 -2.90
CA ARG A 480 2.76 4.81 -1.46
C ARG A 480 1.48 4.33 -0.76
N PRO A 481 1.52 3.76 0.45
CA PRO A 481 0.34 3.56 1.27
C PRO A 481 -0.50 4.83 1.45
N SER A 482 -1.81 4.68 1.55
CA SER A 482 -2.70 5.81 1.82
C SER A 482 -2.55 6.28 3.27
N HIS A 483 -2.37 7.58 3.46
CA HIS A 483 -2.26 8.21 4.78
C HIS A 483 -3.52 9.04 5.03
N ARG A 484 -4.07 8.96 6.24
CA ARG A 484 -5.21 9.78 6.67
C ARG A 484 -4.85 10.46 7.98
N ASP A 485 -4.90 11.79 7.99
CA ASP A 485 -4.78 12.57 9.21
C ASP A 485 -5.99 12.29 10.12
N LEU A 486 -5.71 11.91 11.36
CA LEU A 486 -6.72 11.68 12.40
C LEU A 486 -6.84 12.89 13.34
N GLY A 487 -5.95 13.87 13.19
CA GLY A 487 -5.83 15.03 14.06
C GLY A 487 -4.78 14.83 15.15
N SER A 488 -4.86 15.64 16.20
CA SER A 488 -3.93 15.61 17.33
C SER A 488 -4.64 15.42 18.66
N ALA A 489 -4.03 14.65 19.57
CA ALA A 489 -4.41 14.62 20.97
C ALA A 489 -3.38 15.36 21.82
N VAL A 490 -3.80 16.02 22.90
CA VAL A 490 -2.89 16.70 23.83
C VAL A 490 -2.66 15.81 25.04
N THR A 491 -1.41 15.66 25.46
CA THR A 491 -1.09 14.90 26.66
C THR A 491 -1.58 15.60 27.92
N ASP A 492 -2.18 14.83 28.83
CA ASP A 492 -2.57 15.32 30.15
C ASP A 492 -1.36 15.50 31.08
N ARG A 493 -1.60 15.91 32.33
CA ARG A 493 -0.56 16.07 33.37
C ARG A 493 0.22 14.78 33.69
N THR A 494 -0.27 13.61 33.26
CA THR A 494 0.38 12.30 33.42
C THR A 494 1.05 11.81 32.14
N GLY A 495 1.07 12.64 31.11
CA GLY A 495 1.63 12.35 29.79
C GLY A 495 0.71 11.49 28.93
N ARG A 496 -0.54 11.23 29.34
CA ARG A 496 -1.47 10.34 28.64
C ARG A 496 -2.29 11.10 27.61
N PHE A 497 -2.60 10.44 26.49
CA PHE A 497 -3.48 10.96 25.46
C PHE A 497 -4.37 9.84 24.90
N SER A 498 -5.47 10.21 24.26
CA SER A 498 -6.37 9.28 23.59
C SER A 498 -7.04 9.98 22.41
N LEU A 499 -7.29 9.23 21.34
CA LEU A 499 -8.04 9.68 20.17
C LEU A 499 -8.94 8.55 19.68
N ALA A 500 -10.22 8.85 19.44
CA ALA A 500 -11.14 7.92 18.79
C ALA A 500 -10.72 7.71 17.33
N LEU A 501 -10.73 6.46 16.88
CA LEU A 501 -10.46 6.14 15.49
C LEU A 501 -11.76 6.18 14.67
N PRO A 502 -11.74 6.78 13.48
CA PRO A 502 -12.82 6.62 12.51
C PRO A 502 -13.07 5.13 12.18
N SER A 503 -14.32 4.77 11.93
CA SER A 503 -14.72 3.39 11.66
C SER A 503 -14.01 2.79 10.44
N ASP A 504 -13.83 3.58 9.37
CA ASP A 504 -13.12 3.15 8.17
C ASP A 504 -11.64 2.83 8.43
N VAL A 505 -10.98 3.55 9.35
CA VAL A 505 -9.61 3.25 9.80
C VAL A 505 -9.55 1.95 10.59
N LEU A 506 -10.51 1.74 11.50
CA LEU A 506 -10.63 0.51 12.28
C LEU A 506 -10.83 -0.72 11.37
N TYR A 507 -11.59 -0.56 10.28
CA TYR A 507 -11.91 -1.66 9.36
C TYR A 507 -10.86 -1.92 8.31
N ALA A 508 -10.15 -0.88 7.88
CA ALA A 508 -9.04 -1.05 6.95
C ALA A 508 -7.92 -1.92 7.54
N GLY A 509 -7.84 -2.06 8.88
CA GLY A 509 -6.77 -2.82 9.52
C GLY A 509 -5.40 -2.21 9.23
N GLY A 510 -5.35 -0.88 9.10
CA GLY A 510 -4.13 -0.13 8.87
C GLY A 510 -3.26 -0.04 10.12
N ALA A 511 -2.11 0.61 10.03
CA ALA A 511 -1.36 1.04 11.20
C ALA A 511 -1.80 2.44 11.63
N VAL A 512 -1.73 2.75 12.92
CA VAL A 512 -1.83 4.12 13.42
C VAL A 512 -0.44 4.55 13.88
N ARG A 513 0.02 5.65 13.33
CA ARG A 513 1.23 6.36 13.74
C ARG A 513 0.83 7.47 14.70
N ALA A 514 1.46 7.51 15.87
CA ALA A 514 1.43 8.65 16.78
C ALA A 514 2.79 9.32 16.76
N ALA A 515 2.85 10.64 16.55
CA ALA A 515 4.09 11.39 16.43
C ALA A 515 4.08 12.63 17.34
N TYR A 516 5.16 12.81 18.08
CA TYR A 516 5.46 14.02 18.84
C TYR A 516 6.59 14.76 18.14
N ALA A 517 6.33 16.02 17.75
CA ALA A 517 7.27 16.84 16.96
C ALA A 517 8.48 17.35 17.75
N GLY A 518 8.64 16.98 19.02
CA GLY A 518 9.72 17.47 19.88
C GLY A 518 9.40 18.80 20.56
N SER A 519 10.39 19.33 21.27
CA SER A 519 10.40 20.64 21.93
C SER A 519 11.83 21.14 22.06
N ALA A 520 12.02 22.30 22.70
CA ALA A 520 13.35 22.85 22.98
C ALA A 520 14.25 21.96 23.86
N THR A 521 13.70 20.93 24.50
CA THR A 521 14.44 20.04 25.43
C THR A 521 14.27 18.56 25.12
N ALA A 522 13.49 18.19 24.11
CA ALA A 522 13.23 16.80 23.76
C ALA A 522 13.19 16.66 22.24
N ARG A 523 13.89 15.67 21.70
CA ARG A 523 13.83 15.41 20.26
C ARG A 523 12.46 14.85 19.84
N PRO A 524 12.11 14.89 18.55
CA PRO A 524 10.91 14.22 18.05
C PRO A 524 10.92 12.71 18.33
N THR A 525 9.74 12.10 18.46
CA THR A 525 9.59 10.64 18.59
C THR A 525 8.27 10.20 17.96
N GLU A 526 8.21 8.94 17.52
CA GLU A 526 6.98 8.35 17.01
C GLU A 526 6.84 6.88 17.43
N MET A 527 5.60 6.40 17.40
CA MET A 527 5.24 5.01 17.62
C MET A 527 4.20 4.58 16.58
N ARG A 528 4.36 3.40 15.99
CA ARG A 528 3.37 2.80 15.11
C ARG A 528 2.72 1.60 15.78
N LEU A 529 1.40 1.56 15.77
CA LEU A 529 0.60 0.44 16.25
C LEU A 529 -0.15 -0.17 15.06
N ALA A 530 0.08 -1.45 14.79
CA ALA A 530 -0.79 -2.17 13.87
C ALA A 530 -2.20 -2.23 14.47
N VAL A 531 -3.19 -1.65 13.80
CA VAL A 531 -4.59 -1.91 14.14
C VAL A 531 -4.87 -3.26 13.51
N ALA A 532 -4.88 -4.32 14.32
CA ALA A 532 -5.25 -5.64 13.84
C ALA A 532 -6.55 -5.50 13.02
N GLY A 533 -6.42 -5.66 11.70
CA GLY A 533 -7.56 -5.89 10.84
C GLY A 533 -8.19 -7.20 11.29
N ALA A 534 -9.51 -7.29 11.20
CA ALA A 534 -10.24 -8.53 11.44
C ALA A 534 -9.99 -9.53 10.30
N ASP A 535 -8.71 -9.88 10.06
CA ASP A 535 -8.26 -10.93 9.15
C ASP A 535 -8.38 -12.33 9.77
N ASP A 536 -9.07 -12.46 10.90
CA ASP A 536 -9.64 -13.76 11.23
C ASP A 536 -10.55 -14.15 10.06
N PRO A 537 -10.24 -15.23 9.33
CA PRO A 537 -11.16 -15.73 8.32
C PRO A 537 -12.51 -15.92 9.02
N VAL A 538 -13.56 -15.28 8.50
CA VAL A 538 -14.93 -15.66 8.87
C VAL A 538 -14.96 -17.17 8.71
N PRO A 539 -15.31 -17.94 9.75
CA PRO A 539 -15.21 -19.39 9.70
C PRO A 539 -15.97 -19.87 8.48
N VAL A 540 -15.24 -20.39 7.49
CA VAL A 540 -15.87 -21.25 6.48
C VAL A 540 -16.45 -22.38 7.31
N ALA A 541 -17.79 -22.54 7.25
CA ALA A 541 -18.47 -23.61 7.95
C ALA A 541 -17.65 -24.89 7.75
N GLY A 542 -17.23 -25.52 8.87
CA GLY A 542 -16.44 -26.74 8.78
C GLY A 542 -17.14 -27.76 7.87
N PRO A 543 -16.44 -28.74 7.29
CA PRO A 543 -16.95 -29.60 6.20
C PRO A 543 -18.27 -30.35 6.46
N ASN A 544 -18.81 -30.29 7.68
CA ASN A 544 -20.06 -30.93 8.11
C ASN A 544 -21.15 -29.94 8.59
N ALA A 545 -20.92 -28.62 8.56
CA ALA A 545 -21.89 -27.63 9.01
C ALA A 545 -22.64 -27.00 7.82
N LYS A 546 -23.98 -26.93 7.93
CA LYS A 546 -24.84 -26.29 6.92
C LYS A 546 -24.55 -24.79 6.87
N LEU A 547 -24.30 -24.25 5.68
CA LEU A 547 -24.14 -22.81 5.49
C LEU A 547 -25.52 -22.18 5.26
N VAL A 548 -26.01 -21.43 6.26
CA VAL A 548 -27.33 -20.79 6.19
C VAL A 548 -27.20 -19.37 5.70
N TRP A 549 -28.01 -19.04 4.70
CA TRP A 549 -28.07 -17.74 4.08
C TRP A 549 -29.41 -17.07 4.34
N LEU A 550 -29.37 -15.76 4.56
CA LEU A 550 -30.52 -14.90 4.68
C LEU A 550 -30.53 -13.88 3.54
N GLY A 551 -31.63 -13.82 2.79
CA GLY A 551 -31.95 -12.72 1.87
C GLY A 551 -32.86 -11.69 2.57
N PRO A 552 -32.34 -10.54 3.03
CA PRO A 552 -33.10 -9.62 3.88
C PRO A 552 -34.13 -8.79 3.09
N ARG A 553 -35.23 -8.41 3.78
CA ARG A 553 -36.27 -7.50 3.25
C ARG A 553 -36.31 -6.17 4.00
N GLY A 554 -37.29 -5.31 3.65
CA GLY A 554 -37.42 -3.92 4.13
C GLY A 554 -37.21 -3.74 5.63
N ASP A 555 -37.97 -4.45 6.45
CA ASP A 555 -37.91 -4.37 7.91
C ASP A 555 -36.54 -4.80 8.49
N PHE A 556 -35.92 -5.84 7.95
CA PHE A 556 -34.56 -6.24 8.35
C PHE A 556 -33.48 -5.28 7.83
N ARG A 557 -33.71 -4.66 6.68
CA ARG A 557 -32.79 -3.63 6.13
C ARG A 557 -32.81 -2.38 7.01
N GLU A 558 -34.01 -1.88 7.34
CA GLU A 558 -34.20 -0.76 8.27
C GLU A 558 -33.55 -1.05 9.64
N ALA A 559 -33.64 -2.30 10.10
CA ALA A 559 -32.97 -2.74 11.34
C ALA A 559 -31.44 -2.67 11.29
N LEU A 560 -30.82 -2.66 10.11
CA LEU A 560 -29.36 -2.60 9.97
C LEU A 560 -28.81 -1.20 9.66
N GLU A 561 -29.68 -0.22 9.38
CA GLU A 561 -29.27 1.12 8.96
C GLU A 561 -28.72 1.99 10.11
N SER A 562 -28.98 1.64 11.37
CA SER A 562 -28.41 2.37 12.52
C SER A 562 -28.17 1.48 13.73
N ASP A 563 -27.26 1.89 14.61
CA ASP A 563 -27.02 1.21 15.89
C ASP A 563 -28.29 1.10 16.75
N ALA A 564 -29.12 2.15 16.76
CA ALA A 564 -30.34 2.15 17.54
C ALA A 564 -31.35 1.12 17.01
N ALA A 565 -31.53 1.07 15.68
CA ALA A 565 -32.40 0.10 15.02
C ALA A 565 -31.89 -1.33 15.21
N TRP A 566 -30.58 -1.54 15.08
CA TRP A 566 -29.97 -2.85 15.27
C TRP A 566 -30.11 -3.34 16.70
N ASN A 567 -29.84 -2.48 17.69
CA ASN A 567 -29.98 -2.85 19.10
C ASN A 567 -31.44 -3.19 19.47
N ALA A 568 -32.42 -2.55 18.82
CA ALA A 568 -33.83 -2.88 18.99
C ALA A 568 -34.23 -4.19 18.28
N ALA A 569 -33.61 -4.51 17.14
CA ALA A 569 -33.89 -5.68 16.33
C ALA A 569 -33.10 -6.93 16.77
N ALA A 570 -31.89 -6.80 17.29
CA ALA A 570 -31.01 -7.92 17.62
C ALA A 570 -31.65 -8.94 18.60
N PRO A 571 -32.42 -8.53 19.62
CA PRO A 571 -33.15 -9.49 20.46
C PRO A 571 -34.26 -10.26 19.74
N GLN A 572 -34.75 -9.76 18.59
CA GLN A 572 -35.89 -10.29 17.86
C GLN A 572 -35.56 -11.49 16.97
N TRP A 573 -34.27 -11.78 16.73
CA TRP A 573 -33.84 -12.91 15.89
C TRP A 573 -32.59 -13.60 16.44
N ARG A 574 -32.43 -13.55 17.77
CA ARG A 574 -31.19 -13.98 18.43
C ARG A 574 -30.94 -15.46 18.22
N ASP A 575 -31.99 -16.28 18.16
CA ASP A 575 -31.85 -17.72 18.03
C ASP A 575 -31.59 -18.09 16.55
N ALA A 576 -32.30 -17.48 15.61
CA ALA A 576 -32.05 -17.59 14.18
C ALA A 576 -30.64 -17.10 13.80
N ALA A 577 -30.15 -16.02 14.41
CA ALA A 577 -28.82 -15.46 14.16
C ALA A 577 -27.68 -16.43 14.45
N ARG A 578 -27.87 -17.39 15.36
CA ARG A 578 -26.86 -18.44 15.64
C ARG A 578 -26.73 -19.44 14.51
N HIS A 579 -27.75 -19.51 13.67
CA HIS A 579 -27.79 -20.41 12.53
C HIS A 579 -27.36 -19.71 11.24
N VAL A 580 -27.66 -18.42 11.08
CA VAL A 580 -27.30 -17.63 9.89
C VAL A 580 -25.78 -17.43 9.79
N ASN A 581 -25.22 -17.80 8.64
CA ASN A 581 -23.80 -17.64 8.34
C ASN A 581 -23.53 -16.58 7.28
N VAL A 582 -24.49 -16.33 6.39
CA VAL A 582 -24.37 -15.36 5.29
C VAL A 582 -25.62 -14.48 5.24
N VAL A 583 -25.44 -13.18 5.12
CA VAL A 583 -26.53 -12.27 4.71
C VAL A 583 -26.19 -11.76 3.32
N ALA A 584 -27.05 -12.07 2.35
CA ALA A 584 -26.84 -11.73 0.96
C ALA A 584 -27.84 -10.68 0.48
N PHE A 585 -27.34 -9.54 -0.01
CA PHE A 585 -28.20 -8.46 -0.49
C PHE A 585 -28.23 -8.41 -2.02
N SER A 586 -29.35 -7.99 -2.59
CA SER A 586 -29.45 -7.77 -4.03
C SER A 586 -28.59 -6.59 -4.48
N THR A 587 -28.14 -6.63 -5.74
CA THR A 587 -27.43 -5.50 -6.36
C THR A 587 -28.24 -4.19 -6.32
N GLN A 588 -29.56 -4.25 -6.44
CA GLN A 588 -30.44 -3.07 -6.35
C GLN A 588 -30.40 -2.43 -4.96
N PHE A 589 -30.38 -3.25 -3.90
CA PHE A 589 -30.18 -2.73 -2.54
C PHE A 589 -28.81 -2.07 -2.42
N MET A 590 -27.75 -2.74 -2.89
CA MET A 590 -26.39 -2.21 -2.82
C MET A 590 -26.24 -0.88 -3.57
N GLN A 591 -27.01 -0.66 -4.64
CA GLN A 591 -27.07 0.64 -5.31
C GLN A 591 -27.78 1.71 -4.47
N ALA A 592 -28.90 1.36 -3.84
CA ALA A 592 -29.79 2.31 -3.18
C ALA A 592 -29.36 2.72 -1.76
N VAL A 593 -28.76 1.81 -0.98
CA VAL A 593 -28.33 2.08 0.41
C VAL A 593 -27.34 3.26 0.46
N SER A 594 -27.21 3.99 1.56
CA SER A 594 -26.12 4.99 1.67
C SER A 594 -24.76 4.31 1.94
N ASP A 595 -23.65 5.03 1.76
CA ASP A 595 -22.32 4.50 2.16
C ASP A 595 -22.24 4.34 3.70
N ASP A 596 -22.87 5.23 4.48
CA ASP A 596 -22.86 5.20 5.95
C ASP A 596 -23.70 4.03 6.51
N ASP A 597 -24.88 3.79 5.95
CA ASP A 597 -25.74 2.67 6.36
C ASP A 597 -25.07 1.34 5.97
N LEU A 598 -24.44 1.28 4.79
CA LEU A 598 -23.73 0.08 4.36
C LEU A 598 -22.50 -0.20 5.24
N ALA A 599 -21.76 0.83 5.66
CA ALA A 599 -20.68 0.67 6.63
C ALA A 599 -21.20 0.13 7.98
N THR A 600 -22.36 0.61 8.42
CA THR A 600 -23.04 0.12 9.63
C THR A 600 -23.45 -1.35 9.51
N ILE A 601 -24.09 -1.74 8.39
CA ILE A 601 -24.44 -3.13 8.07
C ILE A 601 -23.19 -4.02 8.13
N VAL A 602 -22.12 -3.63 7.43
CA VAL A 602 -20.86 -4.38 7.35
C VAL A 602 -20.26 -4.60 8.73
N ARG A 603 -20.26 -3.57 9.58
CA ARG A 603 -19.80 -3.68 10.98
C ARG A 603 -20.62 -4.72 11.74
N HIS A 604 -21.95 -4.62 11.71
CA HIS A 604 -22.82 -5.51 12.49
C HIS A 604 -22.71 -6.97 12.07
N LEU A 605 -22.64 -7.24 10.75
CA LEU A 605 -22.42 -8.60 10.26
C LEU A 605 -21.09 -9.15 10.77
N ARG A 606 -20.03 -8.33 10.74
CA ARG A 606 -18.70 -8.70 11.25
C ARG A 606 -18.69 -8.96 12.75
N GLU A 607 -19.31 -8.11 13.56
CA GLU A 607 -19.46 -8.28 15.02
C GLU A 607 -20.14 -9.61 15.38
N LYS A 608 -20.96 -10.15 14.48
CA LYS A 608 -21.66 -11.42 14.64
C LYS A 608 -21.01 -12.59 13.91
N HIS A 609 -19.85 -12.39 13.28
CA HIS A 609 -19.19 -13.38 12.43
C HIS A 609 -20.08 -13.92 11.31
N ILE A 610 -20.92 -13.06 10.73
CA ILE A 610 -21.78 -13.35 9.59
C ILE A 610 -21.11 -12.79 8.33
N ALA A 611 -21.00 -13.62 7.31
CA ALA A 611 -20.39 -13.27 6.04
C ALA A 611 -21.30 -12.35 5.21
N LEU A 612 -20.70 -11.46 4.43
CA LEU A 612 -21.41 -10.61 3.49
C LEU A 612 -21.50 -11.28 2.12
N GLY A 613 -22.72 -11.46 1.62
CA GLY A 613 -23.00 -11.91 0.26
C GLY A 613 -23.63 -10.82 -0.61
N ILE A 614 -23.50 -10.97 -1.93
CA ILE A 614 -24.37 -10.28 -2.89
C ILE A 614 -25.06 -11.25 -3.83
N GLU A 615 -26.27 -10.89 -4.24
CA GLU A 615 -26.97 -11.49 -5.37
C GLU A 615 -26.78 -10.60 -6.61
N ALA A 616 -25.98 -11.10 -7.56
CA ALA A 616 -25.53 -10.37 -8.72
C ALA A 616 -26.21 -10.86 -10.00
N LEU A 617 -26.80 -9.92 -10.74
CA LEU A 617 -27.22 -10.15 -12.12
C LEU A 617 -25.97 -10.28 -13.00
N ALA A 618 -25.55 -11.51 -13.26
CA ALA A 618 -24.18 -11.77 -13.68
C ALA A 618 -23.88 -11.46 -15.14
N GLN A 619 -24.86 -11.35 -16.04
CA GLN A 619 -24.60 -11.16 -17.46
C GLN A 619 -24.54 -9.69 -17.86
N ASN A 620 -23.49 -9.29 -18.58
CA ASN A 620 -23.44 -7.98 -19.22
C ASN A 620 -24.48 -7.85 -20.35
N TRP A 621 -25.28 -6.77 -20.36
CA TRP A 621 -26.11 -6.36 -21.52
C TRP A 621 -25.61 -5.10 -22.24
N TYR A 622 -24.60 -4.41 -21.70
CA TYR A 622 -24.09 -3.17 -22.28
C TYR A 622 -23.44 -3.45 -23.65
N HIS A 623 -23.87 -2.68 -24.66
CA HIS A 623 -23.61 -2.84 -26.12
C HIS A 623 -24.37 -3.92 -26.86
N GLU A 624 -25.35 -4.57 -26.22
CA GLU A 624 -26.13 -5.65 -26.84
C GLU A 624 -27.62 -5.32 -26.93
N THR A 625 -27.98 -4.05 -26.77
CA THR A 625 -29.36 -3.54 -26.88
C THR A 625 -29.99 -3.97 -28.21
N PRO A 626 -31.20 -4.59 -28.20
CA PRO A 626 -32.16 -4.67 -27.09
C PRO A 626 -32.06 -5.93 -26.20
N CYS A 627 -31.07 -6.79 -26.42
CA CYS A 627 -30.90 -8.06 -25.72
C CYS A 627 -30.51 -7.86 -24.25
N GLY A 628 -31.15 -8.56 -23.31
CA GLY A 628 -30.80 -8.57 -21.88
C GLY A 628 -31.15 -7.29 -21.10
N GLN A 629 -31.40 -6.15 -21.75
CA GLN A 629 -31.70 -4.91 -21.04
C GLN A 629 -33.04 -4.97 -20.28
N GLY A 630 -32.96 -4.84 -18.95
CA GLY A 630 -34.13 -4.97 -18.07
C GLY A 630 -34.69 -6.40 -18.02
N PHE A 631 -33.87 -7.38 -18.38
CA PHE A 631 -34.15 -8.80 -18.23
C PHE A 631 -33.41 -9.33 -17.00
N GLU A 632 -34.04 -10.23 -16.24
CA GLU A 632 -33.45 -10.87 -15.07
C GLU A 632 -32.16 -11.61 -15.44
N GLY A 633 -31.19 -11.63 -14.53
CA GLY A 633 -29.84 -12.16 -14.77
C GLY A 633 -28.88 -11.24 -15.55
N TYR A 634 -29.31 -10.06 -16.00
CA TYR A 634 -28.46 -9.09 -16.71
C TYR A 634 -28.24 -7.77 -15.95
N SER A 635 -27.00 -7.27 -15.92
CA SER A 635 -26.64 -5.94 -15.41
C SER A 635 -25.75 -5.15 -16.37
N ASP A 636 -25.72 -3.83 -16.19
CA ASP A 636 -24.71 -3.01 -16.86
C ASP A 636 -23.40 -3.02 -16.06
N PRO A 637 -22.22 -3.00 -16.70
CA PRO A 637 -20.95 -3.08 -15.99
C PRO A 637 -20.68 -1.84 -15.12
N GLY A 638 -21.28 -0.69 -15.43
CA GLY A 638 -21.15 0.53 -14.65
C GLY A 638 -21.74 0.38 -13.25
N SER A 639 -22.94 -0.21 -13.18
CA SER A 639 -23.63 -0.56 -11.93
C SER A 639 -22.81 -1.51 -11.07
N SER A 640 -22.33 -2.63 -11.63
CA SER A 640 -21.55 -3.61 -10.88
C SER A 640 -20.22 -3.05 -10.37
N ASN A 641 -19.53 -2.27 -11.20
CA ASN A 641 -18.32 -1.56 -10.80
C ASN A 641 -18.60 -0.53 -9.70
N GLY A 642 -19.73 0.18 -9.79
CA GLY A 642 -20.18 1.12 -8.76
C GLY A 642 -20.39 0.44 -7.40
N ILE A 643 -21.02 -0.74 -7.39
CA ILE A 643 -21.21 -1.56 -6.19
C ILE A 643 -19.87 -2.05 -5.63
N ALA A 644 -18.98 -2.59 -6.48
CA ALA A 644 -17.66 -3.04 -6.04
C ALA A 644 -16.86 -1.89 -5.41
N ALA A 645 -16.82 -0.73 -6.06
CA ALA A 645 -16.17 0.47 -5.53
C ALA A 645 -16.79 0.92 -4.20
N LYS A 646 -18.12 0.85 -4.09
CA LYS A 646 -18.83 1.20 -2.85
C LYS A 646 -18.50 0.27 -1.69
N LEU A 647 -18.54 -1.04 -1.92
CA LEU A 647 -18.12 -2.04 -0.94
C LEU A 647 -16.68 -1.81 -0.48
N MET A 648 -15.78 -1.45 -1.41
CA MET A 648 -14.40 -1.10 -1.07
C MET A 648 -14.30 0.20 -0.26
N ARG A 649 -15.12 1.23 -0.56
CA ARG A 649 -15.12 2.50 0.18
C ARG A 649 -15.53 2.32 1.65
N VAL A 650 -16.50 1.45 1.91
CA VAL A 650 -17.01 1.19 3.27
C VAL A 650 -16.20 0.13 4.03
N GLY A 651 -15.06 -0.33 3.47
CA GLY A 651 -14.22 -1.35 4.10
C GLY A 651 -14.89 -2.73 4.22
N ALA A 652 -15.82 -3.05 3.31
CA ALA A 652 -16.45 -4.35 3.26
C ALA A 652 -15.49 -5.42 2.75
N ARG A 653 -15.61 -6.62 3.32
CA ARG A 653 -15.10 -7.85 2.73
C ARG A 653 -16.29 -8.55 2.09
N LEU A 654 -16.26 -8.68 0.77
CA LEU A 654 -17.26 -9.49 0.07
C LEU A 654 -16.83 -10.96 0.12
N ASP A 655 -17.59 -11.78 0.83
CA ASP A 655 -17.25 -13.20 1.02
C ASP A 655 -17.88 -14.07 -0.05
N TYR A 656 -19.11 -13.74 -0.46
CA TYR A 656 -19.85 -14.55 -1.42
C TYR A 656 -20.52 -13.72 -2.52
N ILE A 657 -20.54 -14.27 -3.73
CA ILE A 657 -21.39 -13.82 -4.82
C ILE A 657 -22.28 -14.99 -5.21
N ARG A 658 -23.58 -14.76 -5.25
CA ARG A 658 -24.55 -15.63 -5.89
C ARG A 658 -24.96 -14.99 -7.21
N MET A 659 -24.65 -15.65 -8.32
CA MET A 659 -25.17 -15.24 -9.62
C MET A 659 -26.65 -15.56 -9.70
N ASP A 660 -27.43 -14.65 -10.25
CA ASP A 660 -28.87 -14.80 -10.42
C ASP A 660 -29.19 -15.31 -11.83
N GLY A 661 -29.39 -16.62 -11.95
CA GLY A 661 -29.91 -17.31 -13.13
C GLY A 661 -29.19 -17.10 -14.47
N PRO A 662 -27.85 -16.96 -14.57
CA PRO A 662 -27.17 -16.67 -15.81
C PRO A 662 -27.40 -17.71 -16.91
N LEU A 663 -27.45 -19.02 -16.59
CA LEU A 663 -27.72 -20.04 -17.61
C LEU A 663 -29.18 -20.02 -18.03
N ALA A 664 -30.13 -19.97 -17.08
CA ALA A 664 -31.55 -19.90 -17.39
C ALA A 664 -31.90 -18.67 -18.23
N SER A 665 -31.51 -17.48 -17.77
CA SER A 665 -31.80 -16.20 -18.44
C SER A 665 -30.99 -16.00 -19.72
N GLY A 666 -29.78 -16.54 -19.79
CA GLY A 666 -28.86 -16.41 -20.91
C GLY A 666 -29.20 -17.32 -22.07
N HIS A 667 -29.42 -18.60 -21.78
CA HIS A 667 -29.48 -19.66 -22.78
C HIS A 667 -30.91 -20.14 -23.06
N TYR A 668 -31.72 -20.38 -22.01
CA TYR A 668 -33.03 -21.02 -22.14
C TYR A 668 -34.20 -20.04 -22.26
N ALA A 669 -34.07 -18.83 -21.73
CA ALA A 669 -35.16 -17.88 -21.70
C ALA A 669 -35.73 -17.56 -23.08
N ASP A 670 -37.05 -17.43 -23.13
CA ASP A 670 -37.81 -16.97 -24.28
C ASP A 670 -38.31 -15.53 -24.06
N GLY A 671 -38.56 -14.80 -25.14
CA GLY A 671 -39.16 -13.47 -25.11
C GLY A 671 -38.41 -12.44 -25.94
N ALA A 672 -39.01 -11.26 -26.11
CA ALA A 672 -38.50 -10.21 -26.99
C ALA A 672 -37.13 -9.63 -26.57
N ARG A 673 -36.70 -9.88 -25.33
CA ARG A 673 -35.41 -9.43 -24.78
C ARG A 673 -34.49 -10.58 -24.33
N ALA A 674 -34.94 -11.83 -24.48
CA ALA A 674 -34.11 -12.98 -24.14
C ALA A 674 -33.04 -13.19 -25.22
N CYS A 675 -31.80 -13.44 -24.79
CA CYS A 675 -30.68 -13.50 -25.73
C CYS A 675 -30.47 -14.83 -26.40
N LYS A 676 -30.88 -15.93 -25.76
CA LYS A 676 -30.66 -17.30 -26.26
C LYS A 676 -29.21 -17.53 -26.68
N SER A 677 -28.29 -16.99 -25.89
CA SER A 677 -26.87 -17.00 -26.14
C SER A 677 -26.35 -18.43 -26.10
N SER A 678 -25.32 -18.71 -26.90
CA SER A 678 -24.53 -19.92 -26.69
C SER A 678 -23.90 -19.91 -25.29
N ILE A 679 -23.66 -21.08 -24.69
CA ILE A 679 -23.07 -21.19 -23.35
C ILE A 679 -21.71 -20.46 -23.22
N PRO A 680 -20.78 -20.55 -24.20
CA PRO A 680 -19.55 -19.74 -24.16
C PRO A 680 -19.81 -18.23 -24.14
N GLU A 681 -20.86 -17.77 -24.80
CA GLU A 681 -21.26 -16.37 -24.83
C GLU A 681 -21.87 -15.92 -23.50
N VAL A 682 -22.71 -16.75 -22.86
CA VAL A 682 -23.17 -16.52 -21.48
C VAL A 682 -21.96 -16.36 -20.55
N ALA A 683 -20.93 -17.21 -20.70
CA ALA A 683 -19.73 -17.17 -19.86
C ALA A 683 -18.88 -15.92 -20.09
N ARG A 684 -18.75 -15.50 -21.35
CA ARG A 684 -18.07 -14.24 -21.70
C ARG A 684 -18.78 -13.03 -21.08
N ARG A 685 -20.11 -13.00 -21.09
CA ARG A 685 -20.88 -11.91 -20.47
C ARG A 685 -20.77 -11.93 -18.96
N ALA A 686 -20.81 -13.11 -18.35
CA ALA A 686 -20.60 -13.30 -16.92
C ALA A 686 -19.21 -12.85 -16.46
N GLN A 687 -18.19 -13.11 -17.28
CA GLN A 687 -16.82 -12.69 -17.01
C GLN A 687 -16.68 -11.17 -16.86
N VAL A 688 -17.44 -10.37 -17.62
CA VAL A 688 -17.38 -8.91 -17.52
C VAL A 688 -17.81 -8.45 -16.13
N ILE A 689 -18.93 -8.96 -15.61
CA ILE A 689 -19.48 -8.54 -14.32
C ILE A 689 -18.72 -9.17 -13.16
N ILE A 690 -18.52 -10.49 -13.18
CA ILE A 690 -17.83 -11.21 -12.09
C ILE A 690 -16.35 -10.84 -12.03
N GLY A 691 -15.73 -10.52 -13.17
CA GLY A 691 -14.36 -10.02 -13.23
C GLY A 691 -14.15 -8.74 -12.41
N MET A 692 -15.17 -7.87 -12.33
CA MET A 692 -15.09 -6.64 -11.53
C MET A 692 -15.04 -6.94 -10.04
N TYR A 693 -15.92 -7.83 -9.57
CA TYR A 693 -15.95 -8.20 -8.15
C TYR A 693 -14.73 -9.02 -7.75
N THR A 694 -14.31 -9.98 -8.56
CA THR A 694 -13.12 -10.80 -8.25
C THR A 694 -11.81 -10.02 -8.35
N ALA A 695 -11.75 -8.96 -9.17
CA ALA A 695 -10.63 -8.03 -9.14
C ALA A 695 -10.60 -7.17 -7.87
N ALA A 696 -11.77 -6.80 -7.33
CA ALA A 696 -11.89 -6.04 -6.08
C ALA A 696 -11.74 -6.92 -4.82
N PHE A 697 -12.20 -8.17 -4.89
CA PHE A 697 -12.31 -9.12 -3.79
C PHE A 697 -11.77 -10.49 -4.23
N PRO A 698 -10.45 -10.70 -4.27
CA PRO A 698 -9.83 -11.89 -4.86
C PRO A 698 -10.16 -13.20 -4.15
N ASN A 699 -10.64 -13.14 -2.91
CA ASN A 699 -11.01 -14.30 -2.10
C ASN A 699 -12.52 -14.58 -2.09
N VAL A 700 -13.31 -13.88 -2.90
CA VAL A 700 -14.76 -14.05 -2.95
C VAL A 700 -15.13 -15.41 -3.53
N VAL A 701 -16.06 -16.11 -2.89
CA VAL A 701 -16.60 -17.39 -3.36
C VAL A 701 -17.77 -17.11 -4.29
N VAL A 702 -17.66 -17.56 -5.55
CA VAL A 702 -18.71 -17.39 -6.56
C VAL A 702 -19.55 -18.65 -6.64
N GLY A 703 -20.86 -18.51 -6.53
CA GLY A 703 -21.83 -19.56 -6.82
C GLY A 703 -22.94 -19.06 -7.71
N ASP A 704 -23.90 -19.93 -7.95
CA ASP A 704 -24.99 -19.73 -8.91
C ASP A 704 -26.34 -19.99 -8.24
N ALA A 705 -27.42 -19.43 -8.79
CA ALA A 705 -28.79 -19.71 -8.43
C ALA A 705 -29.59 -19.89 -9.70
N GLU A 706 -30.22 -21.05 -9.87
CA GLU A 706 -30.90 -21.36 -11.13
C GLU A 706 -32.34 -21.85 -10.88
N PRO A 707 -33.30 -21.43 -11.73
CA PRO A 707 -34.69 -21.83 -11.61
C PRO A 707 -34.95 -23.25 -12.12
N PHE A 708 -35.63 -24.04 -11.30
CA PHE A 708 -36.10 -25.39 -11.59
C PHE A 708 -37.64 -25.46 -11.47
N PRO A 709 -38.35 -26.09 -12.42
CA PRO A 709 -37.87 -26.93 -13.51
C PRO A 709 -37.66 -26.17 -14.83
N MET A 710 -37.32 -24.88 -14.82
CA MET A 710 -37.05 -24.12 -16.06
C MET A 710 -35.89 -24.75 -16.82
N ILE A 711 -34.71 -24.90 -16.20
CA ILE A 711 -33.56 -25.57 -16.84
C ILE A 711 -33.84 -27.05 -17.08
N SER A 712 -34.29 -27.76 -16.04
CA SER A 712 -34.46 -29.22 -16.12
C SER A 712 -35.59 -29.68 -17.05
N GLY A 713 -36.40 -28.74 -17.56
CA GLY A 713 -37.43 -29.00 -18.57
C GLY A 713 -36.86 -29.21 -19.98
N HIS A 714 -35.61 -28.80 -20.24
CA HIS A 714 -34.96 -28.95 -21.53
C HIS A 714 -34.22 -30.29 -21.64
N ALA A 715 -34.30 -30.93 -22.80
CA ALA A 715 -33.50 -32.13 -23.06
C ALA A 715 -32.01 -31.76 -23.10
N GLY A 716 -31.17 -32.52 -22.38
CA GLY A 716 -29.72 -32.30 -22.36
C GLY A 716 -29.23 -31.28 -21.33
N TRP A 717 -30.09 -30.73 -20.47
CA TRP A 717 -29.73 -29.70 -19.50
C TRP A 717 -28.54 -30.05 -18.60
N GLN A 718 -28.32 -31.33 -18.29
CA GLN A 718 -27.15 -31.76 -17.49
C GLN A 718 -25.83 -31.53 -18.24
N ALA A 719 -25.83 -31.75 -19.57
CA ALA A 719 -24.66 -31.50 -20.41
C ALA A 719 -24.43 -29.99 -20.56
N ASP A 720 -25.50 -29.21 -20.71
CA ASP A 720 -25.43 -27.76 -20.77
C ASP A 720 -24.92 -27.16 -19.46
N TRP A 721 -25.36 -27.68 -18.30
CA TRP A 721 -24.82 -27.30 -16.99
C TRP A 721 -23.32 -27.57 -16.88
N ALA A 722 -22.87 -28.76 -17.24
CA ALA A 722 -21.43 -29.08 -17.23
C ALA A 722 -20.64 -28.17 -18.20
N ALA A 723 -21.19 -27.88 -19.38
CA ALA A 723 -20.60 -26.97 -20.36
C ALA A 723 -20.54 -25.52 -19.83
N TRP A 724 -21.57 -25.08 -19.10
CA TRP A 724 -21.62 -23.77 -18.45
C TRP A 724 -20.49 -23.59 -17.45
N LEU A 725 -20.33 -24.54 -16.52
CA LEU A 725 -19.28 -24.49 -15.51
C LEU A 725 -17.88 -24.48 -16.13
N ALA A 726 -17.67 -25.27 -17.17
CA ALA A 726 -16.40 -25.31 -17.91
C ALA A 726 -16.13 -23.98 -18.62
N ALA A 727 -17.12 -23.42 -19.32
CA ALA A 727 -16.99 -22.16 -20.04
C ALA A 727 -16.77 -20.98 -19.08
N PHE A 728 -17.52 -20.93 -17.98
CA PHE A 728 -17.36 -19.91 -16.93
C PHE A 728 -15.95 -19.93 -16.35
N ARG A 729 -15.47 -21.10 -15.91
CA ARG A 729 -14.11 -21.25 -15.36
C ARG A 729 -13.04 -20.85 -16.37
N ALA A 730 -13.22 -21.20 -17.64
CA ALA A 730 -12.29 -20.83 -18.70
C ALA A 730 -12.20 -19.31 -18.89
N ALA A 731 -13.34 -18.62 -18.84
CA ALA A 731 -13.46 -17.18 -19.03
C ALA A 731 -12.98 -16.38 -17.79
N THR A 732 -13.41 -16.76 -16.59
CA THR A 732 -13.18 -15.98 -15.36
C THR A 732 -11.93 -16.39 -14.59
N LYS A 733 -11.42 -17.60 -14.83
CA LYS A 733 -10.41 -18.29 -13.98
C LYS A 733 -10.91 -18.59 -12.56
N THR A 734 -12.20 -18.45 -12.31
CA THR A 734 -12.86 -18.70 -11.02
C THR A 734 -13.85 -19.85 -11.18
N PRO A 735 -13.86 -20.85 -10.28
CA PRO A 735 -14.88 -21.90 -10.31
C PRO A 735 -16.22 -21.37 -9.76
N VAL A 736 -17.33 -21.95 -10.20
CA VAL A 736 -18.63 -21.83 -9.52
C VAL A 736 -18.64 -22.86 -8.40
N ALA A 737 -18.48 -22.43 -7.15
CA ALA A 737 -18.28 -23.31 -5.99
C ALA A 737 -19.57 -23.97 -5.49
N PHE A 738 -20.71 -23.32 -5.70
CA PHE A 738 -22.01 -23.83 -5.25
C PHE A 738 -23.13 -23.46 -6.23
N VAL A 739 -24.24 -24.18 -6.15
CA VAL A 739 -25.50 -23.82 -6.83
C VAL A 739 -26.65 -23.83 -5.83
N HIS A 740 -27.47 -22.80 -5.83
CA HIS A 740 -28.74 -22.75 -5.11
C HIS A 740 -29.87 -23.16 -6.05
N LEU A 741 -30.61 -24.20 -5.67
CA LEU A 741 -31.77 -24.66 -6.41
C LEU A 741 -32.96 -23.75 -6.09
N ASP A 742 -33.37 -22.94 -7.06
CA ASP A 742 -34.56 -22.10 -6.93
C ASP A 742 -35.76 -22.83 -7.55
N PHE A 743 -36.61 -23.42 -6.71
CA PHE A 743 -37.79 -24.12 -7.21
C PHE A 743 -38.93 -23.14 -7.50
N ASN A 744 -39.40 -23.13 -8.74
CA ASN A 744 -40.67 -22.54 -9.08
C ASN A 744 -41.81 -23.44 -8.58
N TRP A 745 -42.13 -23.31 -7.29
CA TRP A 745 -43.17 -24.08 -6.61
C TRP A 745 -44.57 -23.92 -7.22
N GLY A 746 -44.79 -22.89 -8.06
CA GLY A 746 -46.03 -22.70 -8.80
C GLY A 746 -46.15 -23.58 -10.05
N ASP A 747 -45.05 -24.18 -10.50
CA ASP A 747 -45.03 -25.05 -11.67
C ASP A 747 -45.90 -26.31 -11.41
N PRO A 748 -46.87 -26.63 -12.29
CA PRO A 748 -47.72 -27.80 -12.12
C PRO A 748 -46.94 -29.12 -11.93
N ARG A 749 -45.72 -29.22 -12.47
CA ARG A 749 -44.84 -30.40 -12.34
C ARG A 749 -44.34 -30.61 -10.91
N LEU A 750 -44.31 -29.57 -10.09
CA LEU A 750 -43.81 -29.61 -8.70
C LEU A 750 -44.93 -29.70 -7.65
N ARG A 751 -46.20 -29.79 -8.09
CA ARG A 751 -47.34 -29.94 -7.16
C ARG A 751 -47.33 -31.27 -6.41
N ASP A 752 -46.73 -32.31 -7.01
CA ASP A 752 -46.49 -33.59 -6.35
C ASP A 752 -45.16 -33.51 -5.58
N PRO A 753 -45.17 -33.64 -4.23
CA PRO A 753 -43.95 -33.67 -3.42
C PRO A 753 -42.94 -34.72 -3.90
N ALA A 754 -43.39 -35.86 -4.42
CA ALA A 754 -42.49 -36.90 -4.94
C ALA A 754 -41.73 -36.43 -6.19
N ALA A 755 -42.38 -35.67 -7.06
CA ALA A 755 -41.76 -35.09 -8.26
C ALA A 755 -40.71 -34.03 -7.88
N THR A 756 -41.01 -33.18 -6.89
CA THR A 756 -40.04 -32.21 -6.35
C THR A 756 -38.83 -32.92 -5.74
N VAL A 757 -39.04 -33.94 -4.90
CA VAL A 757 -37.95 -34.73 -4.30
C VAL A 757 -37.10 -35.38 -5.39
N ALA A 758 -37.72 -35.96 -6.42
CA ALA A 758 -37.00 -36.60 -7.53
C ALA A 758 -36.17 -35.59 -8.31
N LEU A 759 -36.75 -34.42 -8.65
CA LEU A 759 -36.04 -33.35 -9.33
C LEU A 759 -34.87 -32.86 -8.51
N ALA A 760 -35.11 -32.51 -7.24
CA ALA A 760 -34.09 -32.00 -6.34
C ALA A 760 -32.92 -32.99 -6.19
N ARG A 761 -33.20 -34.30 -6.06
CA ARG A 761 -32.14 -35.34 -6.00
C ARG A 761 -31.34 -35.40 -7.29
N SER A 762 -32.02 -35.36 -8.44
CA SER A 762 -31.35 -35.41 -9.74
C SER A 762 -30.46 -34.19 -9.96
N THR A 763 -30.93 -33.00 -9.61
CA THR A 763 -30.17 -31.76 -9.74
C THR A 763 -29.00 -31.70 -8.77
N ALA A 764 -29.20 -32.08 -7.52
CA ALA A 764 -28.14 -32.17 -6.53
C ALA A 764 -27.03 -33.16 -6.96
N ALA A 765 -27.40 -34.31 -7.53
CA ALA A 765 -26.45 -35.27 -8.04
C ALA A 765 -25.62 -34.71 -9.20
N VAL A 766 -26.25 -33.98 -10.13
CA VAL A 766 -25.56 -33.32 -11.25
C VAL A 766 -24.59 -32.23 -10.75
N ALA A 767 -25.03 -31.39 -9.81
CA ALA A 767 -24.18 -30.37 -9.21
C ALA A 767 -22.96 -30.96 -8.49
N ARG A 768 -23.18 -31.98 -7.64
CA ARG A 768 -22.09 -32.67 -6.91
C ARG A 768 -21.13 -33.39 -7.85
N ALA A 769 -21.62 -34.00 -8.93
CA ALA A 769 -20.77 -34.62 -9.95
C ALA A 769 -19.84 -33.61 -10.65
N ASN A 770 -20.21 -32.32 -10.66
CA ASN A 770 -19.39 -31.23 -11.17
C ASN A 770 -18.60 -30.48 -10.07
N GLY A 771 -18.53 -31.03 -8.86
CA GLY A 771 -17.74 -30.49 -7.76
C GLY A 771 -18.35 -29.28 -7.03
N GLN A 772 -19.66 -29.06 -7.19
CA GLN A 772 -20.37 -27.96 -6.53
C GLN A 772 -21.02 -28.41 -5.22
N GLN A 773 -21.04 -27.51 -4.24
CA GLN A 773 -21.95 -27.58 -3.10
C GLN A 773 -23.39 -27.30 -3.53
N VAL A 774 -24.36 -27.92 -2.88
CA VAL A 774 -25.78 -27.80 -3.22
C VAL A 774 -26.51 -27.00 -2.16
N GLY A 775 -27.11 -25.89 -2.54
CA GLY A 775 -28.04 -25.13 -1.72
C GLY A 775 -29.46 -25.23 -2.21
N ILE A 776 -30.43 -24.95 -1.34
CA ILE A 776 -31.85 -24.90 -1.71
C ILE A 776 -32.50 -23.64 -1.15
N PHE A 777 -33.32 -22.98 -1.95
CA PHE A 777 -34.22 -21.93 -1.49
C PHE A 777 -35.38 -22.54 -0.68
N VAL A 778 -35.50 -22.12 0.58
CA VAL A 778 -36.62 -22.47 1.45
C VAL A 778 -37.59 -21.28 1.46
N ASN A 779 -38.49 -21.27 0.51
CA ASN A 779 -39.46 -20.20 0.24
C ASN A 779 -40.87 -20.76 -0.05
N GLY A 780 -41.88 -19.89 -0.06
CA GLY A 780 -43.27 -20.19 -0.43
C GLY A 780 -43.50 -20.16 -1.94
N THR A 781 -44.76 -20.29 -2.38
CA THR A 781 -45.14 -20.12 -3.80
C THR A 781 -45.70 -18.73 -4.04
N GLY A 782 -45.33 -18.14 -5.18
CA GLY A 782 -45.94 -16.92 -5.68
C GLY A 782 -47.47 -17.03 -5.84
N GLY A 783 -48.18 -15.92 -5.60
CA GLY A 783 -49.65 -15.84 -5.69
C GLY A 783 -50.38 -16.03 -4.36
N ARG A 784 -49.67 -16.26 -3.25
CA ARG A 784 -50.23 -16.02 -1.91
C ARG A 784 -50.31 -14.53 -1.64
N ASN A 785 -51.35 -14.10 -0.94
CA ASN A 785 -51.64 -12.69 -0.66
C ASN A 785 -51.61 -12.35 0.83
N THR A 786 -51.02 -13.20 1.67
CA THR A 786 -50.83 -12.99 3.11
C THR A 786 -49.51 -13.60 3.59
N ASP A 787 -48.91 -13.02 4.64
CA ASP A 787 -47.72 -13.59 5.32
C ASP A 787 -47.97 -15.04 5.76
N ALA A 788 -49.06 -15.27 6.50
CA ALA A 788 -49.42 -16.59 7.02
C ALA A 788 -49.57 -17.66 5.93
N GLY A 789 -50.22 -17.30 4.81
CA GLY A 789 -50.42 -18.23 3.70
C GLY A 789 -49.12 -18.60 3.01
N TRP A 790 -48.21 -17.64 2.86
CA TRP A 790 -46.88 -17.89 2.29
C TRP A 790 -46.01 -18.72 3.25
N MET A 791 -46.00 -18.38 4.55
CA MET A 791 -45.18 -19.06 5.56
C MET A 791 -45.64 -20.51 5.82
N ALA A 792 -46.95 -20.77 5.85
CA ALA A 792 -47.47 -22.13 5.93
C ALA A 792 -46.96 -22.99 4.77
N GLN A 793 -46.91 -22.41 3.56
CA GLN A 793 -46.42 -23.11 2.39
C GLN A 793 -44.90 -23.29 2.40
N ALA A 794 -44.13 -22.28 2.80
CA ALA A 794 -42.69 -22.39 2.94
C ALA A 794 -42.28 -23.50 3.93
N ARG A 795 -43.06 -23.71 5.01
CA ARG A 795 -42.87 -24.84 5.93
C ARG A 795 -43.15 -26.19 5.26
N LEU A 796 -44.21 -26.31 4.47
CA LEU A 796 -44.49 -27.53 3.69
C LEU A 796 -43.35 -27.84 2.70
N HIS A 797 -42.79 -26.81 2.06
CA HIS A 797 -41.63 -26.99 1.18
C HIS A 797 -40.37 -27.39 1.97
N ALA A 798 -40.14 -26.77 3.14
CA ALA A 798 -39.07 -27.17 4.04
C ALA A 798 -39.16 -28.65 4.43
N ASP A 799 -40.36 -29.12 4.79
CA ASP A 799 -40.62 -30.53 5.12
C ASP A 799 -40.38 -31.45 3.91
N ALA A 800 -40.79 -31.04 2.72
CA ALA A 800 -40.54 -31.79 1.50
C ALA A 800 -39.04 -31.90 1.17
N ILE A 801 -38.28 -30.82 1.37
CA ILE A 801 -36.83 -30.80 1.20
C ILE A 801 -36.17 -31.70 2.25
N ALA A 802 -36.58 -31.63 3.51
CA ALA A 802 -36.09 -32.51 4.57
C ALA A 802 -36.33 -34.00 4.23
N ALA A 803 -37.55 -34.33 3.82
CA ALA A 803 -37.93 -35.68 3.42
C ALA A 803 -37.21 -36.16 2.14
N SER A 804 -36.64 -35.25 1.35
CA SER A 804 -35.91 -35.59 0.13
C SER A 804 -34.61 -36.35 0.39
N GLY A 805 -33.99 -36.22 1.57
CA GLY A 805 -32.70 -36.85 1.87
C GLY A 805 -31.51 -36.32 1.05
N ILE A 806 -31.64 -35.16 0.40
CA ILE A 806 -30.56 -34.52 -0.37
C ILE A 806 -29.43 -34.00 0.52
N ASP A 807 -29.75 -33.75 1.80
CA ASP A 807 -28.87 -33.14 2.80
C ASP A 807 -28.11 -31.93 2.21
N PRO A 808 -28.82 -30.81 1.93
CA PRO A 808 -28.23 -29.69 1.21
C PRO A 808 -27.05 -29.10 1.98
N ASP A 809 -25.99 -28.69 1.32
CA ASP A 809 -24.83 -28.02 1.93
C ASP A 809 -25.21 -26.61 2.40
N HIS A 810 -26.04 -25.91 1.63
CA HIS A 810 -26.54 -24.57 1.93
C HIS A 810 -28.06 -24.53 2.11
N LEU A 811 -28.54 -23.65 2.97
CA LEU A 811 -29.97 -23.34 3.10
C LEU A 811 -30.14 -21.84 2.92
N LEU A 812 -31.02 -21.42 2.03
CA LEU A 812 -31.30 -20.00 1.87
C LEU A 812 -32.76 -19.69 2.21
N PHE A 813 -32.93 -18.76 3.14
CA PHE A 813 -34.21 -18.22 3.55
C PHE A 813 -34.33 -16.80 2.99
N GLY A 814 -35.32 -16.58 2.12
CA GLY A 814 -35.54 -15.29 1.46
C GLY A 814 -36.78 -15.33 0.58
N SER A 815 -37.21 -14.16 0.11
CA SER A 815 -38.37 -14.04 -0.79
C SER A 815 -38.24 -12.82 -1.69
N TRP A 816 -38.58 -13.00 -2.97
CA TRP A 816 -38.82 -11.95 -3.96
C TRP A 816 -40.30 -11.70 -4.21
N ASP A 817 -41.19 -12.55 -3.65
CA ASP A 817 -42.63 -12.32 -3.70
C ASP A 817 -43.01 -11.07 -2.89
N PRO A 818 -44.19 -10.47 -3.08
CA PRO A 818 -44.69 -9.42 -2.18
C PRO A 818 -44.86 -9.87 -0.72
N TRP A 819 -44.89 -11.18 -0.47
CA TRP A 819 -45.07 -11.81 0.84
C TRP A 819 -43.90 -12.77 1.14
N PRO A 820 -43.53 -13.00 2.42
CA PRO A 820 -44.01 -12.28 3.59
C PRO A 820 -43.44 -10.86 3.60
N THR A 821 -44.21 -9.94 4.16
CA THR A 821 -43.85 -8.53 4.35
C THR A 821 -42.92 -8.33 5.54
N ARG A 822 -42.76 -9.37 6.39
CA ARG A 822 -42.00 -9.33 7.64
C ARG A 822 -40.92 -10.41 7.68
N ILE A 823 -39.72 -10.01 8.06
CA ILE A 823 -38.58 -10.88 8.39
C ILE A 823 -38.52 -11.11 9.90
N LEU A 824 -38.80 -10.06 10.70
CA LEU A 824 -38.75 -10.06 12.17
C LEU A 824 -40.15 -9.99 12.80
N PRO A 825 -40.31 -10.44 14.07
CA PRO A 825 -39.38 -11.20 14.90
C PRO A 825 -39.44 -12.73 14.65
N GLU A 826 -38.44 -13.49 15.10
CA GLU A 826 -38.41 -14.96 15.04
C GLU A 826 -39.54 -15.65 15.83
N SER A 827 -40.10 -14.94 16.81
CA SER A 827 -41.25 -15.38 17.60
C SER A 827 -42.58 -15.30 16.84
N ASP A 828 -42.63 -14.56 15.72
CA ASP A 828 -43.81 -14.46 14.88
C ASP A 828 -43.80 -15.60 13.83
N PRO A 829 -44.77 -16.52 13.87
CA PRO A 829 -44.82 -17.65 12.92
C PRO A 829 -45.02 -17.22 11.47
N ASP A 830 -45.43 -15.97 11.24
CA ASP A 830 -45.67 -15.37 9.93
C ASP A 830 -44.47 -14.54 9.42
N ALA A 831 -43.37 -14.47 10.18
CA ALA A 831 -42.13 -13.81 9.79
C ALA A 831 -41.04 -14.81 9.36
N VAL A 832 -40.19 -14.44 8.40
CA VAL A 832 -39.16 -15.34 7.82
C VAL A 832 -38.21 -15.93 8.86
N MET A 833 -37.83 -15.18 9.91
CA MET A 833 -36.91 -15.71 10.93
C MET A 833 -37.46 -16.96 11.63
N SER A 834 -38.79 -17.05 11.81
CA SER A 834 -39.41 -18.25 12.39
C SER A 834 -39.30 -19.51 11.50
N LEU A 835 -38.96 -19.33 10.21
CA LEU A 835 -38.71 -20.43 9.27
C LEU A 835 -37.30 -21.01 9.46
N VAL A 836 -36.31 -20.16 9.77
CA VAL A 836 -34.95 -20.61 10.12
C VAL A 836 -35.02 -21.50 11.36
N ASP A 837 -35.67 -21.01 12.42
CA ASP A 837 -35.84 -21.78 13.66
C ASP A 837 -36.68 -23.04 13.46
N TYR A 838 -37.67 -23.00 12.57
CA TYR A 838 -38.45 -24.19 12.24
C TYR A 838 -37.60 -25.27 11.60
N TRP A 839 -36.78 -24.91 10.60
CA TRP A 839 -35.88 -25.85 9.95
C TRP A 839 -35.00 -26.59 10.96
N PHE A 840 -34.34 -25.85 11.86
CA PHE A 840 -33.43 -26.43 12.84
C PHE A 840 -34.11 -27.09 14.05
N ARG A 841 -35.42 -26.91 14.24
CA ARG A 841 -36.20 -27.65 15.25
C ARG A 841 -36.70 -28.98 14.71
N VAL A 842 -37.15 -29.02 13.45
CA VAL A 842 -37.75 -30.23 12.85
C VAL A 842 -36.70 -31.20 12.32
N ASN A 843 -35.48 -30.73 12.03
CA ASN A 843 -34.39 -31.53 11.43
C ASN A 843 -33.20 -31.82 12.35
N ARG A 844 -33.38 -31.72 13.68
CA ARG A 844 -32.45 -32.30 14.66
C ARG A 844 -32.84 -33.74 14.93
#